data_AF-A0A3B3RJS1-F1
#
_entry.id   AF-A0A3B3RJS1-F1
#
_cell.length_a   1.000
_cell.length_b   1.000
_cell.length_c   1.000
_cell.angle_alpha   90.00
_cell.angle_beta   90.00
_cell.angle_gamma   90.00
#
_symmetry.space_group_name_H-M   'P 1'
#
loop_
_entity.id
_entity.type
_entity.pdbx_description
1 polymer ?
#
loop_
_entity_poly.entity_id
_entity_poly.type
_entity_poly.pdbx_seq_one_letter_code
_entity_poly.pdbx_strand_id
1 'polypeptide(L)'
;MSTLRQRKDVKRKDLGQERQIPDSREDHAKRTQTSFQTWWTGIWVVFGAVLGVSLGLLNCTYMATLHENDLWFSNIKEVEREISFRTECGLYYSYYKQMIQASSIEQGLLELIYDNKTESRRTINVLQRMNIYQEVFLSILYRLLPVQEYLEPIYFYIYTVFSLQALYVTSLYATSWFLSDSWLAGALTASWYILNRIDTTRVEFTISLRENWSLPFFALQVASITYYLRPQLKPLQQRAVLLLVFLSTLWFSLTWQFNQFILLVQALGLFVLDCLDLISPDKVARLYVVQLSSLLVVWLLQFCNPMLLGSLAVSFLVSTLLVKRFQAGLKRGGPLSRLARLVLGGLLVLALTFTINFLTKKSLQLRSDEHIYKFVKAKFGLGSTRDFDAKLYLCEEAFGLLPLDTFDRLAGTLVLYPYLCATSVLLAVLLFIALRNLIGSQSEADQHTLGLRPDVAYNLLHTVLFGLLAYSTMRMKYLWTGHMCAFAAYGLCGRELWDICLRTLCCHTPAKLRLIRYAAPVSVLIFLYFKFWPKVTEELSELREFYDPDTVELMTWISSKTPVGAVFAGSMQLLAGIKLCTGRSLTNHPHYEDQALRERTREEKQSSTNRGESVASGRMESDMTGSETSSYHLLYLSKVGSGTLKYLNKAESETCSIISSAVSWYTRSMPGSRLGLCTGRCRQWELTMWSWRTASATSVGTGAAAVYVTSWMWPMGTSWTTLVRMSPTLYRHLIPASAWPSKLTTQPTPSSSSVSSRTRHSMCTSCGRGSLDRWAAAPVPMCKRTRPAP
;
A
#
# COMPACT_ATOMS: atom_id res chain seq x y z
N MET A 1 29.33 10.85 83.66
CA MET A 1 29.20 11.67 82.44
C MET A 1 30.32 11.31 81.48
N SER A 2 29.98 10.98 80.22
CA SER A 2 30.74 11.16 78.95
C SER A 2 32.26 10.90 78.89
N THR A 3 32.88 10.21 77.93
CA THR A 3 32.50 9.59 76.64
C THR A 3 33.74 8.86 76.06
N LEU A 4 33.53 7.66 75.53
CA LEU A 4 34.15 6.97 74.36
C LEU A 4 35.52 7.40 73.78
N ARG A 5 36.44 6.42 73.60
CA ARG A 5 36.72 5.77 72.28
C ARG A 5 37.74 4.62 72.39
N GLN A 6 37.36 3.44 71.89
CA GLN A 6 38.20 2.24 71.74
C GLN A 6 39.10 2.29 70.48
N ARG A 7 40.32 1.74 70.57
CA ARG A 7 41.20 1.38 69.44
C ARG A 7 41.43 -0.14 69.44
N LYS A 8 41.52 -0.68 68.23
CA LYS A 8 41.62 -2.08 67.81
C LYS A 8 43.08 -2.56 67.84
N ASP A 9 43.31 -3.78 68.32
CA ASP A 9 44.60 -4.49 68.26
C ASP A 9 44.57 -5.72 67.33
N VAL A 10 45.77 -6.09 66.89
CA VAL A 10 46.16 -6.98 65.79
C VAL A 10 46.38 -8.44 66.23
N LYS A 11 46.05 -9.42 65.36
CA LYS A 11 46.65 -10.78 65.21
C LYS A 11 45.95 -11.50 64.03
N ARG A 12 46.51 -12.40 63.21
CA ARG A 12 47.74 -13.22 63.18
C ARG A 12 47.92 -13.73 61.73
N LYS A 13 49.17 -13.93 61.30
CA LYS A 13 49.62 -14.51 60.01
C LYS A 13 49.31 -16.02 59.96
N ASP A 14 48.82 -16.52 58.82
CA ASP A 14 48.97 -17.92 58.38
C ASP A 14 49.53 -17.97 56.95
N LEU A 15 50.40 -18.97 56.74
CA LEU A 15 51.18 -19.27 55.56
C LEU A 15 50.37 -20.10 54.55
N GLY A 16 50.53 -19.79 53.26
CA GLY A 16 50.04 -20.63 52.16
C GLY A 16 49.48 -19.81 50.99
N GLN A 17 50.34 -19.10 50.26
CA GLN A 17 49.95 -18.45 49.01
C GLN A 17 50.86 -18.93 47.88
N GLU A 18 50.42 -19.99 47.23
CA GLU A 18 50.85 -20.39 45.90
C GLU A 18 50.51 -19.23 44.95
N ARG A 19 51.53 -18.54 44.41
CA ARG A 19 51.33 -17.49 43.42
C ARG A 19 50.82 -18.13 42.13
N GLN A 20 49.51 -18.10 41.91
CA GLN A 20 48.95 -18.16 40.57
C GLN A 20 49.36 -16.88 39.83
N ILE A 21 50.32 -17.01 38.92
CA ILE A 21 50.53 -16.02 37.86
C ILE A 21 49.27 -16.07 36.98
N PRO A 22 48.52 -14.97 36.78
CA PRO A 22 47.40 -14.98 35.86
C PRO A 22 47.95 -15.23 34.45
N ASP A 23 47.47 -16.28 33.80
CA ASP A 23 47.90 -16.64 32.44
C ASP A 23 47.32 -15.64 31.43
N SER A 24 47.98 -14.49 31.37
CA SER A 24 47.69 -13.38 30.46
C SER A 24 47.62 -13.79 28.98
N ARG A 25 48.17 -14.96 28.58
CA ARG A 25 48.08 -15.47 27.21
C ARG A 25 46.75 -16.14 26.90
N GLU A 26 46.17 -16.89 27.83
CA GLU A 26 44.82 -17.48 27.66
C GLU A 26 43.74 -16.40 27.61
N ASP A 27 43.85 -15.39 28.48
CA ASP A 27 42.92 -14.25 28.48
C ASP A 27 43.08 -13.41 27.20
N HIS A 28 44.31 -13.21 26.69
CA HIS A 28 44.51 -12.55 25.41
C HIS A 28 43.95 -13.37 24.24
N ALA A 29 44.14 -14.70 24.22
CA ALA A 29 43.64 -15.57 23.17
C ALA A 29 42.09 -15.62 23.15
N LYS A 30 41.45 -15.75 24.32
CA LYS A 30 39.99 -15.69 24.47
C LYS A 30 39.44 -14.32 24.08
N ARG A 31 40.15 -13.22 24.41
CA ARG A 31 39.78 -11.85 24.05
C ARG A 31 39.96 -11.54 22.57
N THR A 32 41.01 -12.09 21.94
CA THR A 32 41.24 -12.00 20.50
C THR A 32 40.25 -12.85 19.72
N GLN A 33 39.91 -14.06 20.19
CA GLN A 33 38.90 -14.93 19.58
C GLN A 33 37.48 -14.36 19.67
N THR A 34 37.11 -13.77 20.82
CA THR A 34 35.82 -13.06 20.99
C THR A 34 35.76 -11.76 20.18
N SER A 35 36.87 -11.03 20.07
CA SER A 35 36.98 -9.85 19.19
C SER A 35 36.79 -10.21 17.71
N PHE A 36 37.45 -11.28 17.23
CA PHE A 36 37.29 -11.79 15.87
C PHE A 36 35.86 -12.26 15.58
N GLN A 37 35.23 -13.00 16.51
CA GLN A 37 33.83 -13.41 16.38
C GLN A 37 32.86 -12.22 16.36
N THR A 38 33.14 -11.18 17.15
CA THR A 38 32.34 -9.95 17.17
C THR A 38 32.45 -9.19 15.84
N TRP A 39 33.67 -9.08 15.31
CA TRP A 39 33.92 -8.43 14.01
C TRP A 39 33.26 -9.20 12.86
N TRP A 40 33.41 -10.53 12.83
CA TRP A 40 32.77 -11.40 11.86
C TRP A 40 31.24 -11.29 11.90
N THR A 41 30.65 -11.27 13.11
CA THR A 41 29.21 -11.06 13.28
C THR A 41 28.77 -9.69 12.75
N GLY A 42 29.58 -8.64 13.00
CA GLY A 42 29.35 -7.31 12.46
C GLY A 42 29.30 -7.29 10.92
N ILE A 43 30.22 -7.97 10.25
CA ILE A 43 30.24 -8.07 8.78
C ILE A 43 28.96 -8.73 8.26
N TRP A 44 28.52 -9.82 8.86
CA TRP A 44 27.28 -10.49 8.44
C TRP A 44 26.02 -9.63 8.66
N VAL A 45 25.99 -8.81 9.71
CA VAL A 45 24.91 -7.85 9.93
C VAL A 45 24.94 -6.74 8.87
N VAL A 46 26.12 -6.23 8.52
CA VAL A 46 26.25 -5.22 7.45
C VAL A 46 25.84 -5.83 6.11
N PHE A 47 26.34 -7.02 5.77
CA PHE A 47 25.98 -7.74 4.54
C PHE A 47 24.47 -7.96 4.44
N GLY A 48 23.84 -8.48 5.50
CA GLY A 48 22.41 -8.70 5.50
C GLY A 48 21.61 -7.38 5.41
N ALA A 49 22.10 -6.29 6.00
CA ALA A 49 21.44 -4.98 5.91
C ALA A 49 21.51 -4.42 4.49
N VAL A 50 22.68 -4.51 3.86
CA VAL A 50 22.88 -4.14 2.45
C VAL A 50 21.96 -4.96 1.55
N LEU A 51 21.94 -6.28 1.73
CA LEU A 51 21.09 -7.16 0.94
C LEU A 51 19.60 -6.79 1.07
N GLY A 52 19.15 -6.48 2.28
CA GLY A 52 17.77 -6.03 2.52
C GLY A 52 17.41 -4.76 1.75
N VAL A 53 18.28 -3.75 1.79
CA VAL A 53 18.10 -2.50 1.03
C VAL A 53 18.18 -2.75 -0.47
N SER A 54 19.14 -3.56 -0.94
CA SER A 54 19.29 -3.93 -2.35
C SER A 54 18.05 -4.65 -2.90
N LEU A 55 17.46 -5.59 -2.15
CA LEU A 55 16.22 -6.28 -2.54
C LEU A 55 15.01 -5.34 -2.52
N GLY A 56 14.96 -4.39 -1.59
CA GLY A 56 13.95 -3.33 -1.60
C GLY A 56 14.06 -2.44 -2.84
N LEU A 57 15.26 -1.98 -3.17
CA LEU A 57 15.52 -1.20 -4.38
C LEU A 57 15.22 -1.99 -5.66
N LEU A 58 15.58 -3.28 -5.69
CA LEU A 58 15.23 -4.20 -6.79
C LEU A 58 13.72 -4.29 -7.00
N ASN A 59 12.94 -4.36 -5.91
CA ASN A 59 11.47 -4.36 -6.03
C ASN A 59 10.95 -3.02 -6.57
N CYS A 60 11.52 -1.89 -6.14
CA CYS A 60 11.17 -0.58 -6.70
C CYS A 60 11.46 -0.49 -8.20
N THR A 61 12.65 -0.91 -8.65
CA THR A 61 12.99 -0.93 -10.07
C THR A 61 12.10 -1.90 -10.84
N TYR A 62 11.80 -3.06 -10.27
CA TYR A 62 10.91 -4.04 -10.86
C TYR A 62 9.50 -3.48 -11.08
N MET A 63 8.92 -2.79 -10.09
CA MET A 63 7.61 -2.13 -10.25
C MET A 63 7.64 -1.03 -11.32
N ALA A 64 8.71 -0.23 -11.35
CA ALA A 64 8.84 0.85 -12.31
C ALA A 64 8.98 0.33 -13.75
N THR A 65 9.79 -0.71 -13.96
CA THR A 65 9.95 -1.35 -15.28
C THR A 65 8.65 -1.99 -15.75
N LEU A 66 7.95 -2.69 -14.86
CA LEU A 66 6.66 -3.30 -15.17
C LEU A 66 5.63 -2.25 -15.59
N HIS A 67 5.52 -1.15 -14.83
CA HIS A 67 4.65 -0.03 -15.17
C HIS A 67 4.98 0.61 -16.52
N GLU A 68 6.27 0.79 -16.82
CA GLU A 68 6.71 1.32 -18.12
C GLU A 68 6.37 0.36 -19.26
N ASN A 69 6.60 -0.94 -19.08
CA ASN A 69 6.33 -1.96 -20.09
C ASN A 69 4.83 -2.17 -20.33
N ASP A 70 3.99 -2.08 -19.30
CA ASP A 70 2.55 -2.29 -19.42
C ASP A 70 1.78 -1.12 -20.06
N LEU A 71 2.26 0.11 -19.90
CA LEU A 71 1.57 1.31 -20.37
C LEU A 71 2.29 2.03 -21.50
N TRP A 72 3.55 1.67 -21.77
CA TRP A 72 4.48 2.45 -22.58
C TRP A 72 4.55 3.91 -22.12
N PHE A 73 4.54 4.11 -20.79
CA PHE A 73 4.16 5.35 -20.12
C PHE A 73 5.02 6.55 -20.56
N SER A 74 6.31 6.32 -20.82
CA SER A 74 7.22 7.39 -21.24
C SER A 74 6.98 7.93 -22.65
N ASN A 75 6.34 7.14 -23.53
CA ASN A 75 6.19 7.48 -24.95
C ASN A 75 4.79 8.02 -25.31
N ILE A 76 3.81 7.83 -24.42
CA ILE A 76 2.46 8.37 -24.58
C ILE A 76 2.37 9.85 -24.16
N LYS A 77 1.32 10.54 -24.61
CA LYS A 77 1.08 11.97 -24.33
C LYS A 77 0.63 12.19 -22.89
N GLU A 78 0.80 13.40 -22.37
CA GLU A 78 0.38 13.76 -21.00
C GLU A 78 -1.09 13.44 -20.73
N VAL A 79 -2.00 13.75 -21.67
CA VAL A 79 -3.44 13.44 -21.50
C VAL A 79 -3.69 11.93 -21.38
N GLU A 80 -2.96 11.12 -22.15
CA GLU A 80 -3.07 9.65 -22.08
C GLU A 80 -2.51 9.13 -20.75
N ARG A 81 -1.40 9.69 -20.28
CA ARG A 81 -0.85 9.42 -18.95
C ARG A 81 -1.84 9.78 -17.84
N GLU A 82 -2.56 10.88 -17.98
CA GLU A 82 -3.57 11.31 -17.00
C GLU A 82 -4.81 10.41 -17.02
N ILE A 83 -5.23 9.94 -18.20
CA ILE A 83 -6.35 9.00 -18.33
C ILE A 83 -6.01 7.65 -17.69
N SER A 84 -4.73 7.25 -17.63
CA SER A 84 -4.33 6.02 -16.94
C SER A 84 -4.61 6.08 -15.42
N PHE A 85 -4.68 7.28 -14.82
CA PHE A 85 -5.11 7.46 -13.43
C PHE A 85 -6.63 7.35 -13.31
N ARG A 86 -7.12 6.11 -13.26
CA ARG A 86 -8.55 5.81 -13.11
C ARG A 86 -9.06 6.08 -11.69
N THR A 87 -10.37 6.31 -11.60
CA THR A 87 -11.12 6.38 -10.34
C THR A 87 -10.54 7.39 -9.34
N GLU A 88 -10.47 7.08 -8.04
CA GLU A 88 -9.89 7.94 -7.02
C GLU A 88 -8.44 8.38 -7.29
N CYS A 89 -7.66 7.62 -8.09
CA CYS A 89 -6.28 7.97 -8.37
C CYS A 89 -6.16 9.27 -9.17
N GLY A 90 -7.03 9.45 -10.17
CA GLY A 90 -7.07 10.68 -10.97
C GLY A 90 -7.49 11.88 -10.13
N LEU A 91 -8.42 11.68 -9.19
CA LEU A 91 -8.85 12.72 -8.26
C LEU A 91 -7.68 13.17 -7.36
N TYR A 92 -6.91 12.24 -6.79
CA TYR A 92 -5.76 12.58 -5.96
C TYR A 92 -4.67 13.31 -6.75
N TYR A 93 -4.31 12.79 -7.92
CA TYR A 93 -3.31 13.43 -8.76
C TYR A 93 -3.75 14.84 -9.22
N SER A 94 -5.05 15.08 -9.42
CA SER A 94 -5.58 16.42 -9.75
C SER A 94 -5.27 17.48 -8.67
N TYR A 95 -5.29 17.10 -7.39
CA TYR A 95 -4.94 18.03 -6.30
C TYR A 95 -3.44 18.30 -6.20
N TYR A 96 -2.62 17.29 -6.47
CA TYR A 96 -1.17 17.46 -6.61
C TYR A 96 -0.85 18.43 -7.76
N LYS A 97 -1.50 18.26 -8.92
CA LYS A 97 -1.38 19.14 -10.09
C LYS A 97 -1.82 20.57 -9.76
N GLN A 98 -2.95 20.75 -9.07
CA GLN A 98 -3.45 22.07 -8.63
C GLN A 98 -2.43 22.82 -7.75
N MET A 99 -1.78 22.13 -6.81
CA MET A 99 -0.75 22.73 -5.95
C MET A 99 0.51 23.18 -6.69
N ILE A 100 0.88 22.48 -7.76
CA ILE A 100 2.06 22.79 -8.59
C ILE A 100 1.77 23.96 -9.52
N GLN A 101 0.56 24.02 -10.07
CA GLN A 101 0.13 25.08 -10.96
C GLN A 101 -0.17 26.41 -10.23
N ALA A 102 -0.37 26.37 -8.91
CA ALA A 102 -0.61 27.57 -8.11
C ALA A 102 0.61 28.50 -8.06
N SER A 103 0.36 29.81 -8.13
CA SER A 103 1.42 30.86 -8.15
C SER A 103 2.35 30.80 -6.93
N SER A 104 1.81 30.49 -5.74
CA SER A 104 2.57 30.27 -4.51
C SER A 104 2.07 29.03 -3.75
N ILE A 105 2.87 28.53 -2.79
CA ILE A 105 2.47 27.40 -1.93
C ILE A 105 1.27 27.80 -1.07
N GLU A 106 1.29 29.00 -0.52
CA GLU A 106 0.19 29.55 0.29
C GLU A 106 -1.11 29.64 -0.51
N GLN A 107 -1.04 30.18 -1.74
CA GLN A 107 -2.19 30.26 -2.63
C GLN A 107 -2.73 28.88 -2.97
N GLY A 108 -1.86 27.90 -3.27
CA GLY A 108 -2.28 26.52 -3.52
C GLY A 108 -2.99 25.89 -2.32
N LEU A 109 -2.48 26.10 -1.10
CA LEU A 109 -3.12 25.62 0.13
C LEU A 109 -4.48 26.28 0.35
N LEU A 110 -4.59 27.60 0.14
CA LEU A 110 -5.86 28.32 0.24
C LEU A 110 -6.87 27.81 -0.77
N GLU A 111 -6.46 27.53 -2.01
CA GLU A 111 -7.33 26.96 -3.04
C GLU A 111 -7.82 25.56 -2.71
N LEU A 112 -7.03 24.74 -2.00
CA LEU A 112 -7.46 23.42 -1.53
C LEU A 112 -8.37 23.48 -0.29
N ILE A 113 -8.16 24.46 0.59
CA ILE A 113 -8.98 24.67 1.79
C ILE A 113 -10.35 25.25 1.42
N TYR A 114 -10.38 26.14 0.42
CA TYR A 114 -11.58 26.78 -0.09
C TYR A 114 -11.88 26.33 -1.52
N ASP A 115 -11.90 25.01 -1.74
CA ASP A 115 -12.07 24.45 -3.08
C ASP A 115 -13.53 24.50 -3.53
N ASN A 116 -13.79 25.30 -4.57
CA ASN A 116 -15.06 25.36 -5.28
C ASN A 116 -15.01 24.70 -6.67
N LYS A 117 -13.86 24.10 -7.02
CA LYS A 117 -13.60 23.49 -8.33
C LYS A 117 -13.97 22.02 -8.37
N THR A 118 -13.87 21.28 -7.25
CA THR A 118 -14.21 19.85 -7.19
C THR A 118 -15.71 19.62 -7.24
N GLU A 119 -16.45 20.18 -6.28
CA GLU A 119 -17.90 19.98 -6.15
C GLU A 119 -18.65 21.24 -6.58
N SER A 120 -19.54 21.07 -7.57
CA SER A 120 -20.37 22.17 -8.01
C SER A 120 -21.27 22.73 -6.89
N ARG A 121 -21.36 24.06 -6.85
CA ARG A 121 -22.21 24.84 -5.91
C ARG A 121 -21.82 24.71 -4.43
N ARG A 122 -20.64 24.19 -4.11
CA ARG A 122 -20.14 24.07 -2.74
C ARG A 122 -18.66 24.41 -2.67
N THR A 123 -18.28 25.02 -1.56
CA THR A 123 -16.87 25.17 -1.19
C THR A 123 -16.56 24.10 -0.16
N ILE A 124 -15.56 23.27 -0.42
CA ILE A 124 -15.16 22.18 0.46
C ILE A 124 -13.70 22.34 0.88
N ASN A 125 -13.41 21.95 2.12
CA ASN A 125 -12.04 21.77 2.56
C ASN A 125 -11.55 20.39 2.14
N VAL A 126 -10.76 20.34 1.06
CA VAL A 126 -10.24 19.09 0.49
C VAL A 126 -9.27 18.41 1.46
N LEU A 127 -8.46 19.18 2.21
CA LEU A 127 -7.50 18.63 3.17
C LEU A 127 -8.20 17.85 4.27
N GLN A 128 -9.25 18.44 4.83
CA GLN A 128 -10.03 17.83 5.90
C GLN A 128 -10.83 16.60 5.42
N ARG A 129 -11.32 16.63 4.17
CA ARG A 129 -12.26 15.62 3.65
C ARG A 129 -11.59 14.46 2.90
N MET A 130 -10.61 14.73 2.05
CA MET A 130 -10.07 13.74 1.08
C MET A 130 -8.73 13.11 1.49
N ASN A 131 -8.23 13.47 2.67
CA ASN A 131 -6.95 13.00 3.23
C ASN A 131 -5.78 13.08 2.23
N ILE A 132 -5.59 14.24 1.59
CA ILE A 132 -4.60 14.47 0.52
C ILE A 132 -3.24 15.02 1.02
N TYR A 133 -2.87 14.70 2.26
CA TYR A 133 -1.67 15.25 2.90
C TYR A 133 -0.39 14.84 2.18
N GLN A 134 -0.32 13.62 1.63
CA GLN A 134 0.82 13.17 0.84
C GLN A 134 0.97 13.93 -0.48
N GLU A 135 -0.13 14.28 -1.16
CA GLU A 135 -0.09 15.10 -2.38
C GLU A 135 0.41 16.51 -2.08
N VAL A 136 -0.07 17.11 -1.00
CA VAL A 136 0.37 18.45 -0.57
C VAL A 136 1.84 18.44 -0.17
N PHE A 137 2.27 17.47 0.64
CA PHE A 137 3.66 17.33 1.03
C PHE A 137 4.57 17.14 -0.20
N LEU A 138 4.15 16.29 -1.15
CA LEU A 138 4.95 16.01 -2.33
C LEU A 138 5.01 17.21 -3.29
N SER A 139 3.91 17.95 -3.45
CA SER A 139 3.90 19.16 -4.29
C SER A 139 4.79 20.26 -3.71
N ILE A 140 4.80 20.44 -2.38
CA ILE A 140 5.74 21.34 -1.71
C ILE A 140 7.18 20.89 -1.94
N LEU A 141 7.47 19.60 -1.78
CA LEU A 141 8.81 19.04 -1.99
C LEU A 141 9.29 19.25 -3.44
N TYR A 142 8.42 19.00 -4.42
CA TYR A 142 8.69 19.22 -5.84
C TYR A 142 8.93 20.71 -6.17
N ARG A 143 8.22 21.61 -5.47
CA ARG A 143 8.39 23.07 -5.65
C ARG A 143 9.67 23.62 -5.01
N LEU A 144 10.13 23.03 -3.91
CA LEU A 144 11.30 23.50 -3.17
C LEU A 144 12.63 22.89 -3.65
N LEU A 145 12.60 21.65 -4.16
CA LEU A 145 13.79 20.99 -4.67
C LEU A 145 14.04 21.34 -6.15
N PRO A 146 15.30 21.35 -6.63
CA PRO A 146 15.65 21.58 -8.03
C PRO A 146 15.36 20.36 -8.93
N VAL A 147 14.31 19.59 -8.61
CA VAL A 147 13.92 18.37 -9.33
C VAL A 147 13.20 18.71 -10.65
N GLN A 148 12.59 19.89 -10.72
CA GLN A 148 11.86 20.39 -11.89
C GLN A 148 12.71 20.49 -13.16
N GLU A 149 14.03 20.61 -13.00
CA GLU A 149 14.97 20.69 -14.13
C GLU A 149 15.12 19.35 -14.87
N TYR A 150 14.83 18.22 -14.21
CA TYR A 150 15.17 16.89 -14.73
C TYR A 150 13.98 15.92 -14.78
N LEU A 151 12.87 16.21 -14.08
CA LEU A 151 11.77 15.27 -13.94
C LEU A 151 10.41 15.98 -13.98
N GLU A 152 9.49 15.50 -14.82
CA GLU A 152 8.12 16.03 -14.87
C GLU A 152 7.35 15.69 -13.57
N PRO A 153 6.33 16.48 -13.21
CA PRO A 153 5.55 16.27 -11.97
C PRO A 153 4.96 14.85 -11.86
N ILE A 154 4.47 14.31 -12.96
CA ILE A 154 3.82 12.99 -13.00
C ILE A 154 4.81 11.86 -12.64
N TYR A 155 6.04 11.93 -13.17
CA TYR A 155 7.09 10.98 -12.85
C TYR A 155 7.55 11.11 -11.40
N PHE A 156 7.69 12.33 -10.89
CA PHE A 156 8.02 12.55 -9.49
C PHE A 156 6.98 11.93 -8.56
N TYR A 157 5.70 12.06 -8.92
CA TYR A 157 4.60 11.44 -8.18
C TYR A 157 4.70 9.91 -8.16
N ILE A 158 4.75 9.24 -9.32
CA ILE A 158 4.75 7.77 -9.40
C ILE A 158 6.03 7.16 -8.83
N TYR A 159 7.20 7.75 -9.09
CA TYR A 159 8.49 7.24 -8.60
C TYR A 159 8.60 7.36 -7.08
N THR A 160 7.94 8.34 -6.46
CA THR A 160 7.84 8.40 -5.00
C THR A 160 7.06 7.20 -4.45
N VAL A 161 5.94 6.83 -5.07
CA VAL A 161 5.14 5.66 -4.65
C VAL A 161 5.92 4.36 -4.85
N PHE A 162 6.65 4.21 -5.96
CA PHE A 162 7.51 3.04 -6.19
C PHE A 162 8.65 2.97 -5.17
N SER A 163 9.25 4.11 -4.82
CA SER A 163 10.28 4.21 -3.79
C SER A 163 9.76 3.80 -2.41
N LEU A 164 8.51 4.11 -2.08
CA LEU A 164 7.88 3.63 -0.85
C LEU A 164 7.72 2.10 -0.83
N GLN A 165 7.61 1.44 -1.97
CA GLN A 165 7.60 -0.04 -2.01
C GLN A 165 8.95 -0.64 -1.63
N ALA A 166 10.07 0.07 -1.87
CA ALA A 166 11.37 -0.35 -1.36
C ALA A 166 11.39 -0.36 0.18
N LEU A 167 10.80 0.68 0.81
CA LEU A 167 10.66 0.74 2.26
C LEU A 167 9.77 -0.41 2.78
N TYR A 168 8.69 -0.74 2.05
CA TYR A 168 7.79 -1.82 2.43
C TYR A 168 8.52 -3.18 2.47
N VAL A 169 9.18 -3.56 1.37
CA VAL A 169 9.90 -4.84 1.27
C VAL A 169 11.05 -4.90 2.27
N THR A 170 11.79 -3.80 2.46
CA THR A 170 12.87 -3.72 3.45
C THR A 170 12.34 -3.92 4.89
N SER A 171 11.15 -3.40 5.19
CA SER A 171 10.52 -3.56 6.51
C SER A 171 10.02 -4.99 6.76
N LEU A 172 9.47 -5.66 5.74
CA LEU A 172 9.10 -7.08 5.81
C LEU A 172 10.33 -7.97 5.95
N TYR A 173 11.39 -7.68 5.20
CA TYR A 173 12.70 -8.30 5.32
C TYR A 173 13.24 -8.18 6.75
N ALA A 174 13.22 -6.96 7.32
CA ALA A 174 13.66 -6.71 8.69
C ALA A 174 12.82 -7.48 9.71
N THR A 175 11.49 -7.55 9.53
CA THR A 175 10.59 -8.29 10.42
C THR A 175 10.96 -9.78 10.50
N SER A 176 11.11 -10.44 9.34
CA SER A 176 11.47 -11.87 9.30
C SER A 176 12.90 -12.13 9.80
N TRP A 177 13.85 -11.21 9.56
CA TRP A 177 15.18 -11.29 10.15
C TRP A 177 15.10 -11.16 11.68
N PHE A 178 14.35 -10.19 12.21
CA PHE A 178 14.17 -10.05 13.66
C PHE A 178 13.47 -11.27 14.29
N LEU A 179 12.64 -11.99 13.57
CA LEU A 179 12.04 -13.21 14.12
C LEU A 179 12.99 -14.41 14.09
N SER A 180 13.76 -14.57 13.00
CA SER A 180 14.57 -15.77 12.75
C SER A 180 16.05 -15.66 13.14
N ASP A 181 16.54 -14.46 13.41
CA ASP A 181 17.97 -14.13 13.53
C ASP A 181 18.81 -14.56 12.32
N SER A 182 18.21 -14.53 11.13
CA SER A 182 18.88 -14.86 9.86
C SER A 182 18.46 -13.89 8.74
N TRP A 183 19.43 -13.28 8.08
CA TRP A 183 19.22 -12.43 6.91
C TRP A 183 18.61 -13.22 5.73
N LEU A 184 18.84 -14.55 5.69
CA LEU A 184 18.31 -15.43 4.66
C LEU A 184 16.78 -15.56 4.71
N ALA A 185 16.18 -15.47 5.91
CA ALA A 185 14.73 -15.40 6.07
C ALA A 185 14.18 -14.09 5.46
N GLY A 186 14.92 -13.01 5.62
CA GLY A 186 14.65 -11.74 4.95
C GLY A 186 14.66 -11.91 3.43
N ALA A 187 15.72 -12.50 2.87
CA ALA A 187 15.85 -12.68 1.43
C ALA A 187 14.71 -13.53 0.85
N LEU A 188 14.31 -14.59 1.56
CA LEU A 188 13.16 -15.42 1.21
C LEU A 188 11.85 -14.64 1.28
N THR A 189 11.66 -13.81 2.31
CA THR A 189 10.49 -12.92 2.43
C THR A 189 10.36 -11.97 1.25
N ALA A 190 11.45 -11.30 0.88
CA ALA A 190 11.47 -10.37 -0.24
C ALA A 190 11.17 -11.09 -1.56
N SER A 191 11.78 -12.27 -1.77
CA SER A 191 11.54 -13.08 -2.97
C SER A 191 10.07 -13.51 -3.08
N TRP A 192 9.48 -14.01 -2.00
CA TRP A 192 8.06 -14.37 -1.98
C TRP A 192 7.13 -13.17 -2.15
N TYR A 193 7.47 -12.01 -1.60
CA TYR A 193 6.71 -10.78 -1.81
C TYR A 193 6.67 -10.39 -3.30
N ILE A 194 7.83 -10.41 -3.96
CA ILE A 194 7.99 -10.06 -5.38
C ILE A 194 7.26 -11.08 -6.27
N LEU A 195 7.39 -12.38 -6.01
CA LEU A 195 6.78 -13.42 -6.84
C LEU A 195 5.26 -13.53 -6.68
N ASN A 196 4.71 -13.15 -5.52
CA ASN A 196 3.26 -13.13 -5.27
C ASN A 196 2.67 -11.72 -5.42
N ARG A 197 3.26 -10.88 -6.28
CA ARG A 197 2.90 -9.47 -6.49
C ARG A 197 1.39 -9.20 -6.58
N ILE A 198 0.68 -10.04 -7.34
CA ILE A 198 -0.78 -9.95 -7.59
C ILE A 198 -1.59 -9.96 -6.28
N ASP A 199 -1.06 -10.63 -5.24
CA ASP A 199 -1.72 -10.76 -3.95
C ASP A 199 -1.09 -9.88 -2.86
N THR A 200 0.12 -9.36 -3.08
CA THR A 200 0.87 -8.55 -2.10
C THR A 200 0.75 -7.05 -2.32
N THR A 201 0.52 -6.59 -3.56
CA THR A 201 0.42 -5.16 -3.88
C THR A 201 -0.48 -4.87 -5.07
N ARG A 202 -1.03 -3.65 -5.14
CA ARG A 202 -1.81 -3.13 -6.30
C ARG A 202 -1.15 -1.95 -7.00
N VAL A 203 0.10 -1.66 -6.63
CA VAL A 203 0.82 -0.46 -7.08
C VAL A 203 0.89 -0.37 -8.61
N GLU A 204 0.96 -1.50 -9.32
CA GLU A 204 0.92 -1.55 -10.79
C GLU A 204 -0.33 -0.88 -11.40
N PHE A 205 -1.52 -1.17 -10.88
CA PHE A 205 -2.79 -0.76 -11.50
C PHE A 205 -3.38 0.51 -10.88
N THR A 206 -3.11 0.76 -9.60
CA THR A 206 -3.72 1.88 -8.86
C THR A 206 -2.67 2.60 -8.01
N ILE A 207 -1.71 3.25 -8.65
CA ILE A 207 -0.51 3.83 -8.00
C ILE A 207 -0.88 4.74 -6.82
N SER A 208 -1.76 5.73 -7.03
CA SER A 208 -2.08 6.78 -6.06
C SER A 208 -2.93 6.34 -4.87
N LEU A 209 -3.29 5.06 -4.79
CA LEU A 209 -4.18 4.56 -3.75
C LEU A 209 -3.56 4.72 -2.34
N ARG A 210 -4.38 5.09 -1.36
CA ARG A 210 -3.94 5.40 0.01
C ARG A 210 -3.22 4.23 0.70
N GLU A 211 -3.62 3.00 0.39
CA GLU A 211 -2.97 1.77 0.87
C GLU A 211 -1.50 1.69 0.42
N ASN A 212 -1.18 2.10 -0.81
CA ASN A 212 0.18 2.03 -1.35
C ASN A 212 1.13 3.02 -0.66
N TRP A 213 0.59 4.14 -0.16
CA TRP A 213 1.32 5.11 0.65
C TRP A 213 1.50 4.64 2.09
N SER A 214 0.46 4.05 2.68
CA SER A 214 0.38 3.82 4.13
C SER A 214 0.97 2.48 4.59
N LEU A 215 0.76 1.40 3.83
CA LEU A 215 1.26 0.06 4.18
C LEU A 215 2.79 -0.03 4.37
N PRO A 216 3.64 0.70 3.60
CA PRO A 216 5.08 0.76 3.87
C PRO A 216 5.40 1.26 5.28
N PHE A 217 4.73 2.34 5.74
CA PHE A 217 4.92 2.87 7.09
C PHE A 217 4.38 1.91 8.16
N PHE A 218 3.27 1.24 7.87
CA PHE A 218 2.73 0.22 8.76
C PHE A 218 3.67 -0.98 8.91
N ALA A 219 4.28 -1.46 7.82
CA ALA A 219 5.25 -2.54 7.88
C ALA A 219 6.50 -2.13 8.68
N LEU A 220 6.96 -0.89 8.53
CA LEU A 220 8.04 -0.33 9.34
C LEU A 220 7.66 -0.27 10.83
N GLN A 221 6.42 0.12 11.13
CA GLN A 221 5.87 0.11 12.50
C GLN A 221 5.89 -1.31 13.09
N VAL A 222 5.41 -2.31 12.35
CA VAL A 222 5.41 -3.73 12.76
C VAL A 222 6.82 -4.26 13.00
N ALA A 223 7.77 -3.95 12.10
CA ALA A 223 9.18 -4.30 12.27
C ALA A 223 9.76 -3.68 13.55
N SER A 224 9.44 -2.41 13.80
CA SER A 224 9.89 -1.65 14.97
C SER A 224 9.30 -2.20 16.28
N ILE A 225 8.00 -2.53 16.30
CA ILE A 225 7.35 -3.17 17.46
C ILE A 225 7.96 -4.56 17.70
N THR A 226 8.17 -5.34 16.65
CA THR A 226 8.83 -6.66 16.73
C THR A 226 10.20 -6.53 17.38
N TYR A 227 11.00 -5.54 16.96
CA TYR A 227 12.30 -5.28 17.57
C TYR A 227 12.18 -4.83 19.04
N TYR A 228 11.25 -3.93 19.36
CA TYR A 228 10.99 -3.42 20.72
C TYR A 228 10.56 -4.51 21.72
N LEU A 229 9.82 -5.51 21.26
CA LEU A 229 9.34 -6.59 22.12
C LEU A 229 10.45 -7.57 22.55
N ARG A 230 11.62 -7.55 21.89
CA ARG A 230 12.78 -8.37 22.27
C ARG A 230 13.22 -8.16 23.73
N PRO A 231 13.73 -9.21 24.40
CA PRO A 231 14.01 -9.18 25.85
C PRO A 231 15.22 -8.32 26.25
N GLN A 232 16.22 -8.13 25.38
CA GLN A 232 17.52 -7.52 25.74
C GLN A 232 17.79 -6.19 25.03
N LEU A 233 17.02 -5.14 25.34
CA LEU A 233 17.23 -3.80 24.75
C LEU A 233 17.77 -2.79 25.76
N LYS A 234 18.85 -2.10 25.39
CA LYS A 234 19.36 -0.96 26.17
C LYS A 234 18.31 0.17 26.22
N PRO A 235 18.23 0.96 27.30
CA PRO A 235 17.21 2.01 27.45
C PRO A 235 17.24 3.08 26.34
N LEU A 236 18.42 3.44 25.84
CA LEU A 236 18.54 4.35 24.69
C LEU A 236 17.95 3.76 23.41
N GLN A 237 18.23 2.47 23.14
CA GLN A 237 17.66 1.76 22.00
C GLN A 237 16.14 1.65 22.12
N GLN A 238 15.61 1.39 23.33
CA GLN A 238 14.16 1.38 23.55
C GLN A 238 13.52 2.72 23.19
N ARG A 239 14.12 3.85 23.61
CA ARG A 239 13.61 5.20 23.27
C ARG A 239 13.67 5.47 21.78
N ALA A 240 14.78 5.14 21.11
CA ALA A 240 14.91 5.32 19.67
C ALA A 240 13.90 4.50 18.87
N VAL A 241 13.66 3.26 19.27
CA VAL A 241 12.67 2.38 18.61
C VAL A 241 11.25 2.85 18.88
N LEU A 242 10.93 3.31 20.09
CA LEU A 242 9.61 3.90 20.38
C LEU A 242 9.38 5.20 19.59
N LEU A 243 10.41 6.02 19.38
CA LEU A 243 10.33 7.17 18.48
C LEU A 243 10.06 6.73 17.03
N LEU A 244 10.72 5.66 16.57
CA LEU A 244 10.46 5.10 15.25
C LEU A 244 9.02 4.55 15.12
N VAL A 245 8.50 3.89 16.16
CA VAL A 245 7.09 3.46 16.24
C VAL A 245 6.17 4.68 16.19
N PHE A 246 6.46 5.75 16.92
CA PHE A 246 5.69 6.99 16.88
C PHE A 246 5.66 7.60 15.48
N LEU A 247 6.83 7.82 14.87
CA LEU A 247 6.94 8.42 13.54
C LEU A 247 6.26 7.56 12.46
N SER A 248 6.49 6.25 12.46
CA SER A 248 5.85 5.33 11.51
C SER A 248 4.34 5.25 11.69
N THR A 249 3.83 5.28 12.93
CA THR A 249 2.38 5.34 13.21
C THR A 249 1.79 6.67 12.73
N LEU A 250 2.47 7.79 12.97
CA LEU A 250 2.04 9.12 12.52
C LEU A 250 1.90 9.17 11.00
N TRP A 251 2.91 8.73 10.25
CA TRP A 251 2.86 8.71 8.78
C TRP A 251 1.82 7.72 8.23
N PHE A 252 1.70 6.54 8.85
CA PHE A 252 0.64 5.57 8.54
C PHE A 252 -0.75 6.19 8.70
N SER A 253 -0.99 6.88 9.82
CA SER A 253 -2.28 7.50 10.12
C SER A 253 -2.57 8.74 9.27
N LEU A 254 -1.56 9.54 8.89
CA LEU A 254 -1.74 10.67 7.98
C LEU A 254 -2.09 10.24 6.56
N THR A 255 -1.48 9.17 6.06
CA THR A 255 -1.59 8.80 4.65
C THR A 255 -2.83 7.96 4.32
N TRP A 256 -3.55 7.45 5.33
CA TRP A 256 -4.73 6.63 5.12
C TRP A 256 -5.83 6.84 6.17
N GLN A 257 -7.03 7.20 5.70
CA GLN A 257 -8.19 7.49 6.55
C GLN A 257 -8.72 6.30 7.37
N PHE A 258 -8.55 5.07 6.88
CA PHE A 258 -9.06 3.87 7.55
C PHE A 258 -8.05 3.22 8.52
N ASN A 259 -6.90 3.87 8.75
CA ASN A 259 -5.83 3.38 9.62
C ASN A 259 -6.32 2.96 11.02
N GLN A 260 -7.33 3.66 11.56
CA GLN A 260 -7.87 3.43 12.90
C GLN A 260 -8.41 2.01 13.09
N PHE A 261 -8.96 1.38 12.05
CA PHE A 261 -9.44 0.00 12.14
C PHE A 261 -8.29 -1.00 12.27
N ILE A 262 -7.19 -0.76 11.54
CA ILE A 262 -5.99 -1.61 11.60
C ILE A 262 -5.30 -1.46 12.97
N LEU A 263 -5.18 -0.22 13.46
CA LEU A 263 -4.65 0.05 14.80
C LEU A 263 -5.51 -0.56 15.91
N LEU A 264 -6.83 -0.58 15.76
CA LEU A 264 -7.72 -1.28 16.69
C LEU A 264 -7.45 -2.79 16.71
N VAL A 265 -7.32 -3.43 15.55
CA VAL A 265 -6.99 -4.87 15.46
C VAL A 265 -5.63 -5.16 16.11
N GLN A 266 -4.63 -4.32 15.85
CA GLN A 266 -3.31 -4.44 16.48
C GLN A 266 -3.38 -4.24 18.01
N ALA A 267 -4.15 -3.27 18.50
CA ALA A 267 -4.34 -3.01 19.92
C ALA A 267 -5.11 -4.15 20.62
N LEU A 268 -6.13 -4.72 19.97
CA LEU A 268 -6.82 -5.93 20.45
C LEU A 268 -5.85 -7.11 20.56
N GLY A 269 -4.95 -7.27 19.57
CA GLY A 269 -3.90 -8.28 19.63
C GLY A 269 -2.97 -8.09 20.85
N LEU A 270 -2.47 -6.88 21.05
CA LEU A 270 -1.64 -6.57 22.23
C LEU A 270 -2.38 -6.76 23.55
N PHE A 271 -3.68 -6.48 23.59
CA PHE A 271 -4.53 -6.69 24.77
C PHE A 271 -4.65 -8.18 25.11
N VAL A 272 -4.91 -9.03 24.12
CA VAL A 272 -4.93 -10.49 24.32
C VAL A 272 -3.59 -10.99 24.86
N LEU A 273 -2.47 -10.50 24.32
CA LEU A 273 -1.14 -10.90 24.78
C LEU A 273 -0.81 -10.43 26.20
N ASP A 274 -1.30 -9.27 26.63
CA ASP A 274 -1.20 -8.80 28.02
C ASP A 274 -2.08 -9.66 28.95
N CYS A 275 -3.29 -10.04 28.52
CA CYS A 275 -4.18 -10.94 29.27
C CYS A 275 -3.59 -12.35 29.47
N LEU A 276 -2.84 -12.84 28.47
CA LEU A 276 -2.20 -14.16 28.49
C LEU A 276 -0.82 -14.18 29.20
N ASP A 277 -0.36 -13.06 29.76
CA ASP A 277 0.95 -12.93 30.41
C ASP A 277 2.15 -13.24 29.49
N LEU A 278 2.03 -12.98 28.19
CA LEU A 278 3.09 -13.22 27.22
C LEU A 278 3.96 -11.97 26.96
N ILE A 279 3.43 -10.78 27.28
CA ILE A 279 4.14 -9.52 27.12
C ILE A 279 4.10 -8.75 28.45
N SER A 280 5.21 -8.10 28.78
CA SER A 280 5.28 -7.23 29.96
C SER A 280 4.24 -6.10 29.87
N PRO A 281 3.44 -5.87 30.92
CA PRO A 281 2.38 -4.87 30.90
C PRO A 281 2.91 -3.46 30.64
N ASP A 282 4.11 -3.13 31.12
CA ASP A 282 4.73 -1.80 30.90
C ASP A 282 5.14 -1.56 29.45
N LYS A 283 5.51 -2.62 28.71
CA LYS A 283 5.82 -2.50 27.29
C LYS A 283 4.54 -2.20 26.50
N VAL A 284 3.46 -2.91 26.79
CA VAL A 284 2.14 -2.70 26.16
C VAL A 284 1.58 -1.32 26.44
N ALA A 285 1.65 -0.85 27.71
CA ALA A 285 1.18 0.48 28.07
C ALA A 285 1.93 1.59 27.31
N ARG A 286 3.26 1.46 27.16
CA ARG A 286 4.05 2.40 26.35
C ARG A 286 3.65 2.40 24.88
N LEU A 287 3.34 1.23 24.29
CA LEU A 287 2.85 1.14 22.92
C LEU A 287 1.49 1.83 22.75
N TYR A 288 0.56 1.64 23.68
CA TYR A 288 -0.74 2.33 23.64
C TYR A 288 -0.61 3.84 23.77
N VAL A 289 0.26 4.32 24.65
CA VAL A 289 0.53 5.76 24.78
C VAL A 289 1.11 6.34 23.49
N VAL A 290 2.04 5.62 22.84
CA VAL A 290 2.62 6.05 21.55
C VAL A 290 1.58 6.06 20.43
N GLN A 291 0.71 5.04 20.35
CA GLN A 291 -0.36 5.01 19.36
C GLN A 291 -1.38 6.14 19.59
N LEU A 292 -1.78 6.35 20.84
CA LEU A 292 -2.71 7.41 21.22
C LEU A 292 -2.11 8.80 20.93
N SER A 293 -0.84 9.04 21.29
CA SER A 293 -0.18 10.31 21.00
C SER A 293 -0.05 10.56 19.51
N SER A 294 0.24 9.53 18.71
CA SER A 294 0.29 9.63 17.24
C SER A 294 -1.06 10.03 16.68
N LEU A 295 -2.14 9.38 17.10
CA LEU A 295 -3.51 9.69 16.67
C LEU A 295 -3.95 11.10 17.08
N LEU A 296 -3.56 11.58 18.27
CA LEU A 296 -3.83 12.95 18.71
C LEU A 296 -3.07 14.00 17.90
N VAL A 297 -1.82 13.74 17.55
CA VAL A 297 -1.04 14.63 16.66
C VAL A 297 -1.65 14.65 15.26
N VAL A 298 -2.05 13.49 14.72
CA VAL A 298 -2.76 13.44 13.43
C VAL A 298 -4.08 14.19 13.49
N TRP A 299 -4.85 14.04 14.57
CA TRP A 299 -6.07 14.81 14.78
C TRP A 299 -5.82 16.32 14.71
N LEU A 300 -4.75 16.82 15.35
CA LEU A 300 -4.36 18.24 15.25
C LEU A 300 -3.97 18.64 13.83
N LEU A 301 -3.14 17.84 13.16
CA LEU A 301 -2.71 18.09 11.77
C LEU A 301 -3.87 18.04 10.77
N GLN A 302 -4.92 17.29 11.09
CA GLN A 302 -6.12 17.15 10.26
C GLN A 302 -7.23 18.13 10.60
N PHE A 303 -6.88 19.35 11.05
CA PHE A 303 -7.82 20.40 11.40
C PHE A 303 -8.88 19.93 12.43
N CYS A 304 -8.44 19.16 13.42
CA CYS A 304 -9.28 18.61 14.47
C CYS A 304 -10.43 17.73 13.94
N ASN A 305 -10.19 16.98 12.85
CA ASN A 305 -11.19 16.10 12.25
C ASN A 305 -11.87 15.20 13.31
N PRO A 306 -13.17 15.38 13.59
CA PRO A 306 -13.82 14.73 14.72
C PRO A 306 -13.94 13.20 14.52
N MET A 307 -13.79 12.69 13.30
CA MET A 307 -13.86 11.26 13.00
C MET A 307 -12.76 10.45 13.72
N LEU A 308 -11.54 10.97 13.86
CA LEU A 308 -10.46 10.27 14.55
C LEU A 308 -10.69 10.17 16.05
N LEU A 309 -11.19 11.24 16.68
CA LEU A 309 -11.47 11.26 18.12
C LEU A 309 -12.68 10.39 18.47
N GLY A 310 -13.68 10.36 17.59
CA GLY A 310 -14.85 9.47 17.66
C GLY A 310 -14.56 8.01 17.29
N SER A 311 -13.31 7.64 16.98
CA SER A 311 -12.95 6.30 16.56
C SER A 311 -13.00 5.28 17.71
N LEU A 312 -13.37 4.05 17.37
CA LEU A 312 -13.37 2.95 18.34
C LEU A 312 -11.95 2.64 18.85
N ALA A 313 -10.92 2.90 18.03
CA ALA A 313 -9.52 2.72 18.38
C ALA A 313 -9.10 3.62 19.55
N VAL A 314 -9.38 4.93 19.47
CA VAL A 314 -9.06 5.88 20.55
C VAL A 314 -9.82 5.51 21.83
N SER A 315 -11.12 5.21 21.72
CA SER A 315 -11.93 4.79 22.87
C SER A 315 -11.37 3.52 23.54
N PHE A 316 -10.91 2.55 22.76
CA PHE A 316 -10.32 1.30 23.26
C PHE A 316 -8.96 1.53 23.94
N LEU A 317 -8.08 2.33 23.34
CA LEU A 317 -6.78 2.67 23.92
C LEU A 317 -6.93 3.42 25.25
N VAL A 318 -7.85 4.38 25.33
CA VAL A 318 -8.14 5.10 26.58
C VAL A 318 -8.72 4.16 27.63
N SER A 319 -9.68 3.31 27.25
CA SER A 319 -10.33 2.37 28.16
C SER A 319 -9.35 1.35 28.76
N THR A 320 -8.50 0.77 27.93
CA THR A 320 -7.48 -0.20 28.38
C THR A 320 -6.48 0.45 29.34
N LEU A 321 -6.03 1.67 29.06
CA LEU A 321 -5.12 2.41 29.95
C LEU A 321 -5.78 2.78 31.29
N LEU A 322 -7.06 3.18 31.27
CA LEU A 322 -7.82 3.49 32.49
C LEU A 322 -8.03 2.23 33.34
N VAL A 323 -8.54 1.15 32.76
CA VAL A 323 -8.78 -0.11 33.50
C VAL A 323 -7.48 -0.63 34.09
N LYS A 324 -6.38 -0.56 33.35
CA LYS A 324 -5.06 -0.96 33.85
C LYS A 324 -4.56 -0.12 35.02
N ARG A 325 -4.89 1.18 35.05
CA ARG A 325 -4.54 2.06 36.16
C ARG A 325 -5.35 1.76 37.43
N PHE A 326 -6.62 1.36 37.29
CA PHE A 326 -7.51 1.10 38.42
C PHE A 326 -7.50 -0.36 38.90
N GLN A 327 -7.23 -1.33 38.04
CA GLN A 327 -7.26 -2.77 38.36
C GLN A 327 -5.85 -3.38 38.47
N ALA A 328 -5.12 -2.99 39.50
CA ALA A 328 -3.83 -3.61 39.86
C ALA A 328 -4.04 -4.99 40.54
N GLY A 329 -4.52 -6.00 39.82
CA GLY A 329 -4.77 -7.31 40.44
C GLY A 329 -5.46 -8.40 39.61
N LEU A 330 -5.73 -8.16 38.31
CA LEU A 330 -6.42 -9.12 37.42
C LEU A 330 -5.72 -10.48 37.32
N LYS A 331 -4.41 -10.53 37.59
CA LYS A 331 -3.53 -11.70 37.35
C LYS A 331 -3.31 -12.59 38.58
N ARG A 332 -3.94 -12.29 39.73
CA ARG A 332 -3.78 -13.05 40.98
C ARG A 332 -5.01 -13.92 41.29
N GLY A 333 -4.78 -15.13 41.81
CA GLY A 333 -5.83 -16.05 42.26
C GLY A 333 -5.72 -17.45 41.65
N GLY A 334 -6.55 -18.39 42.11
CA GLY A 334 -6.68 -19.73 41.50
C GLY A 334 -7.26 -19.67 40.08
N PRO A 335 -7.18 -20.76 39.29
CA PRO A 335 -7.43 -20.74 37.85
C PRO A 335 -8.81 -20.20 37.44
N LEU A 336 -9.87 -20.68 38.10
CA LEU A 336 -11.24 -20.23 37.82
C LEU A 336 -11.42 -18.76 38.18
N SER A 337 -10.85 -18.33 39.31
CA SER A 337 -10.92 -16.93 39.75
C SER A 337 -10.12 -16.00 38.84
N ARG A 338 -8.99 -16.47 38.29
CA ARG A 338 -8.18 -15.75 37.33
C ARG A 338 -8.91 -15.62 35.99
N LEU A 339 -9.49 -16.71 35.48
CA LEU A 339 -10.30 -16.68 34.26
C LEU A 339 -11.50 -15.72 34.42
N ALA A 340 -12.24 -15.83 35.52
CA ALA A 340 -13.37 -14.95 35.79
C ALA A 340 -12.96 -13.47 35.87
N ARG A 341 -11.82 -13.15 36.52
CA ARG A 341 -11.27 -11.79 36.56
C ARG A 341 -10.83 -11.30 35.18
N LEU A 342 -10.18 -12.13 34.37
CA LEU A 342 -9.79 -11.77 33.00
C LEU A 342 -11.02 -11.49 32.13
N VAL A 343 -12.04 -12.35 32.19
CA VAL A 343 -13.31 -12.16 31.47
C VAL A 343 -14.00 -10.87 31.94
N LEU A 344 -14.12 -10.67 33.25
CA LEU A 344 -14.73 -9.46 33.80
C LEU A 344 -13.95 -8.19 33.44
N GLY A 345 -12.63 -8.24 33.48
CA GLY A 345 -11.76 -7.15 33.05
C GLY A 345 -11.89 -6.84 31.55
N GLY A 346 -11.97 -7.88 30.71
CA GLY A 346 -12.24 -7.74 29.28
C GLY A 346 -13.60 -7.13 29.00
N LEU A 347 -14.66 -7.61 29.66
CA LEU A 347 -16.00 -7.04 29.57
C LEU A 347 -16.04 -5.59 30.04
N LEU A 348 -15.33 -5.25 31.12
CA LEU A 348 -15.21 -3.89 31.61
C LEU A 348 -14.52 -2.97 30.59
N VAL A 349 -13.40 -3.41 30.00
CA VAL A 349 -12.71 -2.66 28.94
C VAL A 349 -13.64 -2.43 27.76
N LEU A 350 -14.36 -3.45 27.30
CA LEU A 350 -15.30 -3.32 26.18
C LEU A 350 -16.47 -2.39 26.53
N ALA A 351 -17.09 -2.54 27.70
CA ALA A 351 -18.18 -1.68 28.17
C ALA A 351 -17.73 -0.22 28.27
N LEU A 352 -16.54 0.03 28.84
CA LEU A 352 -15.96 1.37 28.91
C LEU A 352 -15.65 1.91 27.51
N THR A 353 -15.14 1.07 26.60
CA THR A 353 -14.85 1.44 25.22
C THR A 353 -16.11 1.91 24.50
N PHE A 354 -17.20 1.15 24.56
CA PHE A 354 -18.47 1.52 23.95
C PHE A 354 -19.09 2.75 24.62
N THR A 355 -18.98 2.87 25.94
CA THR A 355 -19.49 4.04 26.69
C THR A 355 -18.75 5.31 26.30
N ILE A 356 -17.40 5.29 26.31
CA ILE A 356 -16.58 6.42 25.88
C ILE A 356 -16.90 6.75 24.42
N ASN A 357 -16.95 5.74 23.54
CA ASN A 357 -17.24 5.97 22.12
C ASN A 357 -18.61 6.63 21.92
N PHE A 358 -19.64 6.14 22.60
CA PHE A 358 -20.99 6.69 22.53
C PHE A 358 -21.04 8.13 23.06
N LEU A 359 -20.42 8.39 24.22
CA LEU A 359 -20.37 9.74 24.80
C LEU A 359 -19.61 10.71 23.89
N THR A 360 -18.44 10.31 23.37
CA THR A 360 -17.65 11.13 22.44
C THR A 360 -18.43 11.43 21.16
N LYS A 361 -19.10 10.43 20.56
CA LYS A 361 -19.94 10.63 19.37
C LYS A 361 -21.11 11.56 19.63
N LYS A 362 -21.76 11.43 20.80
CA LYS A 362 -22.85 12.32 21.22
C LYS A 362 -22.37 13.76 21.44
N SER A 363 -21.22 13.94 22.11
CA SER A 363 -20.62 15.25 22.35
C SER A 363 -20.16 15.95 21.08
N LEU A 364 -19.63 15.20 20.10
CA LEU A 364 -19.17 15.74 18.82
C LEU A 364 -20.23 15.77 17.71
N GLN A 365 -21.48 15.38 18.02
CA GLN A 365 -22.60 15.29 17.07
C GLN A 365 -22.28 14.49 15.79
N LEU A 366 -21.48 13.42 15.92
CA LEU A 366 -21.02 12.62 14.79
C LEU A 366 -22.14 11.72 14.26
N ARG A 367 -22.63 12.00 13.05
CA ARG A 367 -23.59 11.16 12.29
C ARG A 367 -22.94 10.28 11.20
N SER A 368 -21.63 10.44 10.96
CA SER A 368 -20.92 9.89 9.80
C SER A 368 -20.83 8.36 9.77
N ASP A 369 -20.65 7.69 10.92
CA ASP A 369 -20.21 6.28 10.95
C ASP A 369 -21.33 5.25 10.81
N GLU A 370 -22.61 5.67 10.83
CA GLU A 370 -23.73 4.72 10.78
C GLU A 370 -23.65 3.78 9.58
N HIS A 371 -23.11 4.24 8.45
CA HIS A 371 -23.00 3.45 7.23
C HIS A 371 -22.01 2.29 7.34
N ILE A 372 -20.88 2.46 8.06
CA ILE A 372 -19.90 1.38 8.27
C ILE A 372 -20.50 0.29 9.15
N TYR A 373 -21.19 0.67 10.23
CA TYR A 373 -21.86 -0.30 11.09
C TYR A 373 -23.04 -0.98 10.38
N LYS A 374 -23.81 -0.26 9.56
CA LYS A 374 -24.86 -0.83 8.70
C LYS A 374 -24.27 -1.82 7.70
N PHE A 375 -23.14 -1.50 7.07
CA PHE A 375 -22.43 -2.39 6.17
C PHE A 375 -21.95 -3.66 6.88
N VAL A 376 -21.27 -3.54 8.02
CA VAL A 376 -20.80 -4.71 8.79
C VAL A 376 -21.99 -5.59 9.20
N LYS A 377 -23.07 -4.97 9.68
CA LYS A 377 -24.31 -5.68 10.06
C LYS A 377 -24.95 -6.40 8.87
N ALA A 378 -24.98 -5.76 7.70
CA ALA A 378 -25.50 -6.37 6.47
C ALA A 378 -24.60 -7.49 5.95
N LYS A 379 -23.27 -7.33 6.02
CA LYS A 379 -22.26 -8.32 5.61
C LYS A 379 -22.35 -9.62 6.40
N PHE A 380 -22.62 -9.54 7.70
CA PHE A 380 -22.83 -10.72 8.55
C PHE A 380 -24.28 -11.21 8.59
N GLY A 381 -25.18 -10.64 7.77
CA GLY A 381 -26.60 -11.03 7.73
C GLY A 381 -27.40 -10.66 8.98
N LEU A 382 -26.87 -9.80 9.84
CA LEU A 382 -27.44 -9.42 11.13
C LEU A 382 -28.42 -8.22 11.02
N GLY A 383 -28.70 -7.70 9.82
CA GLY A 383 -29.52 -6.50 9.61
C GLY A 383 -30.27 -6.44 8.28
N SER A 384 -31.22 -5.50 8.20
CA SER A 384 -32.02 -5.25 6.99
C SER A 384 -31.13 -4.91 5.79
N THR A 385 -31.13 -5.77 4.77
CA THR A 385 -30.38 -5.60 3.52
C THR A 385 -31.07 -4.65 2.54
N ARG A 386 -32.08 -3.86 2.96
CA ARG A 386 -32.87 -2.99 2.07
C ARG A 386 -32.22 -1.63 1.77
N ASP A 387 -31.18 -1.24 2.52
CA ASP A 387 -30.50 0.04 2.31
C ASP A 387 -29.63 0.01 1.04
N PHE A 388 -29.82 1.00 0.16
CA PHE A 388 -29.11 1.13 -1.12
C PHE A 388 -27.58 1.11 -0.94
N ASP A 389 -27.07 1.84 0.05
CA ASP A 389 -25.64 1.93 0.34
C ASP A 389 -25.02 0.57 0.71
N ALA A 390 -25.72 -0.21 1.54
CA ALA A 390 -25.25 -1.53 1.94
C ALA A 390 -25.25 -2.51 0.76
N LYS A 391 -26.26 -2.44 -0.11
CA LYS A 391 -26.31 -3.26 -1.35
C LYS A 391 -25.19 -2.89 -2.32
N LEU A 392 -24.88 -1.59 -2.48
CA LEU A 392 -23.79 -1.15 -3.34
C LEU A 392 -22.46 -1.79 -2.94
N TYR A 393 -22.16 -1.84 -1.63
CA TYR A 393 -20.94 -2.49 -1.15
C TYR A 393 -20.99 -4.02 -1.21
N LEU A 394 -22.15 -4.66 -1.04
CA LEU A 394 -22.28 -6.11 -1.12
C LEU A 394 -22.21 -6.65 -2.56
N CYS A 395 -22.58 -5.85 -3.55
CA CYS A 395 -22.48 -6.19 -4.97
C CYS A 395 -21.05 -6.07 -5.51
N GLU A 396 -20.15 -5.40 -4.81
CA GLU A 396 -18.78 -5.15 -5.25
C GLU A 396 -17.85 -6.30 -4.81
N GLU A 397 -17.20 -6.96 -5.78
CA GLU A 397 -16.31 -8.11 -5.52
C GLU A 397 -15.18 -7.79 -4.53
N ALA A 398 -14.73 -6.53 -4.49
CA ALA A 398 -13.69 -6.06 -3.57
C ALA A 398 -14.06 -6.27 -2.08
N PHE A 399 -15.35 -6.31 -1.74
CA PHE A 399 -15.84 -6.54 -0.37
C PHE A 399 -16.34 -7.96 -0.13
N GLY A 400 -16.24 -8.84 -1.13
CA GLY A 400 -16.56 -10.26 -1.02
C GLY A 400 -15.57 -11.05 -0.16
N LEU A 401 -15.83 -12.36 -0.05
CA LEU A 401 -14.92 -13.31 0.58
C LEU A 401 -13.68 -13.54 -0.28
N LEU A 402 -12.58 -13.96 0.34
CA LEU A 402 -11.34 -14.32 -0.37
C LEU A 402 -11.57 -15.52 -1.31
N PRO A 403 -11.28 -15.42 -2.62
CA PRO A 403 -11.45 -16.50 -3.56
C PRO A 403 -10.37 -17.56 -3.35
N LEU A 404 -10.75 -18.82 -3.52
CA LEU A 404 -9.90 -19.97 -3.23
C LEU A 404 -8.65 -20.04 -4.13
N ASP A 405 -8.73 -19.52 -5.35
CA ASP A 405 -7.58 -19.40 -6.28
C ASP A 405 -6.40 -18.60 -5.69
N THR A 406 -6.66 -17.74 -4.69
CA THR A 406 -5.58 -17.07 -3.94
C THR A 406 -4.69 -18.08 -3.22
N PHE A 407 -5.27 -19.13 -2.63
CA PHE A 407 -4.51 -20.16 -1.94
C PHE A 407 -3.72 -21.03 -2.92
N ASP A 408 -4.26 -21.30 -4.12
CA ASP A 408 -3.57 -22.06 -5.15
C ASP A 408 -2.32 -21.32 -5.66
N ARG A 409 -2.41 -20.00 -5.89
CA ARG A 409 -1.25 -19.17 -6.23
C ARG A 409 -0.18 -19.17 -5.12
N LEU A 410 -0.60 -19.01 -3.86
CA LEU A 410 0.29 -19.01 -2.70
C LEU A 410 0.92 -20.40 -2.42
N ALA A 411 0.21 -21.48 -2.74
CA ALA A 411 0.73 -22.84 -2.70
C ALA A 411 1.76 -23.07 -3.82
N GLY A 412 1.50 -22.53 -5.02
CA GLY A 412 2.39 -22.61 -6.17
C GLY A 412 3.79 -22.03 -5.92
N THR A 413 3.90 -21.01 -5.06
CA THR A 413 5.15 -20.39 -4.59
C THR A 413 5.70 -21.01 -3.30
N LEU A 414 5.11 -22.10 -2.80
CA LEU A 414 5.47 -22.78 -1.55
C LEU A 414 5.37 -21.90 -0.30
N VAL A 415 4.72 -20.73 -0.33
CA VAL A 415 4.54 -19.88 0.87
C VAL A 415 3.52 -20.50 1.82
N LEU A 416 2.43 -21.04 1.26
CA LEU A 416 1.28 -21.48 2.03
C LEU A 416 1.62 -22.62 3.00
N TYR A 417 2.42 -23.60 2.57
CA TYR A 417 2.77 -24.77 3.38
C TYR A 417 3.57 -24.44 4.66
N PRO A 418 4.74 -23.76 4.59
CA PRO A 418 5.48 -23.36 5.78
C PRO A 418 4.68 -22.37 6.63
N TYR A 419 3.84 -21.53 6.02
CA TYR A 419 2.94 -20.64 6.76
C TYR A 419 1.93 -21.40 7.63
N LEU A 420 1.19 -22.35 7.04
CA LEU A 420 0.18 -23.14 7.75
C LEU A 420 0.82 -24.02 8.83
N CYS A 421 1.95 -24.64 8.53
CA CYS A 421 2.73 -25.44 9.49
C CYS A 421 3.20 -24.58 10.68
N ALA A 422 3.88 -23.46 10.41
CA ALA A 422 4.37 -22.58 11.48
C ALA A 422 3.22 -22.00 12.32
N THR A 423 2.16 -21.52 11.66
CA THR A 423 1.00 -20.93 12.35
C THR A 423 0.29 -21.96 13.24
N SER A 424 0.05 -23.17 12.74
CA SER A 424 -0.62 -24.23 13.51
C SER A 424 0.19 -24.70 14.71
N VAL A 425 1.49 -24.97 14.53
CA VAL A 425 2.38 -25.38 15.63
C VAL A 425 2.48 -24.29 16.69
N LEU A 426 2.68 -23.03 16.28
CA LEU A 426 2.82 -21.92 17.23
C LEU A 426 1.50 -21.58 17.92
N LEU A 427 0.35 -21.75 17.26
CA LEU A 427 -0.97 -21.62 17.92
C LEU A 427 -1.19 -22.72 18.96
N ALA A 428 -0.78 -23.96 18.68
CA ALA A 428 -0.85 -25.04 19.67
C ALA A 428 0.05 -24.75 20.88
N VAL A 429 1.27 -24.26 20.65
CA VAL A 429 2.19 -23.81 21.73
C VAL A 429 1.60 -22.63 22.50
N LEU A 430 1.02 -21.64 21.81
CA LEU A 430 0.36 -20.49 22.44
C LEU A 430 -0.80 -20.94 23.34
N LEU A 431 -1.64 -21.85 22.85
CA LEU A 431 -2.77 -22.41 23.62
C LEU A 431 -2.28 -23.16 24.85
N PHE A 432 -1.22 -23.98 24.71
CA PHE A 432 -0.62 -24.69 25.83
C PHE A 432 -0.08 -23.73 26.90
N ILE A 433 0.64 -22.68 26.49
CA ILE A 433 1.16 -21.65 27.42
C ILE A 433 0.01 -20.86 28.07
N ALA A 434 -1.02 -20.51 27.30
CA ALA A 434 -2.20 -19.81 27.81
C ALA A 434 -2.89 -20.63 28.90
N LEU A 435 -3.11 -21.94 28.67
CA LEU A 435 -3.69 -22.86 29.65
C LEU A 435 -2.79 -23.00 30.88
N ARG A 436 -1.47 -23.15 30.69
CA ARG A 436 -0.51 -23.22 31.81
C ARG A 436 -0.53 -21.95 32.67
N ASN A 437 -0.50 -20.78 32.04
CA ASN A 437 -0.57 -19.48 32.72
C ASN A 437 -1.90 -19.33 33.47
N LEU A 438 -3.00 -19.86 32.93
CA LEU A 438 -4.30 -19.86 33.61
C LEU A 438 -4.31 -20.77 34.85
N ILE A 439 -3.68 -21.95 34.77
CA ILE A 439 -3.64 -22.96 35.85
C ILE A 439 -2.77 -22.52 37.04
N GLY A 440 -1.80 -21.63 36.82
CA GLY A 440 -0.96 -21.07 37.90
C GLY A 440 0.13 -22.01 38.41
N SER A 441 0.44 -23.09 37.68
CA SER A 441 1.59 -23.97 37.97
C SER A 441 2.90 -23.29 37.57
N GLN A 442 3.42 -22.43 38.45
CA GLN A 442 4.82 -22.00 38.40
C GLN A 442 5.68 -22.98 39.21
N SER A 443 5.99 -24.14 38.63
CA SER A 443 7.17 -24.88 39.09
C SER A 443 8.41 -24.19 38.54
N GLU A 444 9.33 -23.76 39.41
CA GLU A 444 10.58 -23.06 39.05
C GLU A 444 11.46 -23.87 38.07
N ALA A 445 11.29 -25.20 38.01
CA ALA A 445 12.02 -26.08 37.12
C ALA A 445 11.62 -25.97 35.62
N ASP A 446 10.41 -25.48 35.31
CA ASP A 446 9.84 -25.48 33.95
C ASP A 446 9.90 -24.10 33.25
N GLN A 447 10.62 -23.15 33.83
CA GLN A 447 10.78 -21.80 33.26
C GLN A 447 11.79 -21.77 32.11
N HIS A 448 12.59 -22.83 31.97
CA HIS A 448 13.69 -22.93 31.00
C HIS A 448 13.39 -23.78 29.75
N THR A 449 12.24 -24.47 29.65
CA THR A 449 12.04 -25.52 28.64
C THR A 449 11.10 -25.20 27.48
N LEU A 450 10.09 -24.32 27.64
CA LEU A 450 9.14 -24.00 26.55
C LEU A 450 8.46 -22.62 26.68
N GLY A 451 9.23 -21.52 26.57
CA GLY A 451 8.69 -20.15 26.53
C GLY A 451 8.57 -19.62 25.10
N LEU A 452 7.38 -19.16 24.69
CA LEU A 452 7.20 -18.46 23.41
C LEU A 452 7.72 -17.02 23.53
N ARG A 453 8.61 -16.62 22.62
CA ARG A 453 9.15 -15.27 22.59
C ARG A 453 8.04 -14.21 22.40
N PRO A 454 8.05 -13.08 23.15
CA PRO A 454 7.04 -12.02 23.06
C PRO A 454 6.85 -11.44 21.64
N ASP A 455 7.95 -11.27 20.91
CA ASP A 455 7.97 -10.79 19.53
C ASP A 455 7.35 -11.81 18.55
N VAL A 456 7.55 -13.11 18.77
CA VAL A 456 6.93 -14.18 17.99
C VAL A 456 5.43 -14.25 18.27
N ALA A 457 5.04 -14.18 19.55
CA ALA A 457 3.63 -14.19 19.96
C ALA A 457 2.85 -13.01 19.36
N TYR A 458 3.48 -11.82 19.31
CA TYR A 458 2.92 -10.64 18.66
C TYR A 458 2.65 -10.88 17.17
N ASN A 459 3.66 -11.35 16.42
CA ASN A 459 3.50 -11.57 14.98
C ASN A 459 2.54 -12.74 14.66
N LEU A 460 2.49 -13.78 15.51
CA LEU A 460 1.53 -14.88 15.38
C LEU A 460 0.09 -14.40 15.49
N LEU A 461 -0.23 -13.64 16.54
CA LEU A 461 -1.59 -13.14 16.71
C LEU A 461 -1.95 -12.13 15.61
N HIS A 462 -0.98 -11.32 15.19
CA HIS A 462 -1.16 -10.36 14.11
C HIS A 462 -1.48 -11.04 12.77
N THR A 463 -0.74 -12.09 12.38
CA THR A 463 -1.02 -12.82 11.14
C THR A 463 -2.36 -13.54 11.16
N VAL A 464 -2.79 -14.06 12.31
CA VAL A 464 -4.11 -14.71 12.45
C VAL A 464 -5.24 -13.69 12.32
N LEU A 465 -5.15 -12.56 13.02
CA LEU A 465 -6.17 -11.52 12.94
C LEU A 465 -6.28 -10.92 11.54
N PHE A 466 -5.15 -10.70 10.86
CA PHE A 466 -5.14 -10.25 9.47
C PHE A 466 -5.61 -11.31 8.48
N GLY A 467 -5.30 -12.58 8.72
CA GLY A 467 -5.83 -13.68 7.91
C GLY A 467 -7.35 -13.77 8.00
N LEU A 468 -7.93 -13.63 9.20
CA LEU A 468 -9.38 -13.57 9.40
C LEU A 468 -10.01 -12.35 8.72
N LEU A 469 -9.36 -11.19 8.82
CA LEU A 469 -9.80 -9.97 8.14
C LEU A 469 -9.76 -10.13 6.62
N ALA A 470 -8.67 -10.66 6.07
CA ALA A 470 -8.49 -10.92 4.64
C ALA A 470 -9.49 -11.96 4.11
N TYR A 471 -9.72 -13.05 4.86
CA TYR A 471 -10.72 -14.05 4.51
C TYR A 471 -12.13 -13.44 4.44
N SER A 472 -12.47 -12.58 5.41
CA SER A 472 -13.76 -11.89 5.43
C SER A 472 -13.94 -10.89 4.29
N THR A 473 -12.87 -10.20 3.89
CA THR A 473 -12.91 -9.07 2.96
C THR A 473 -11.71 -9.12 2.02
N MET A 474 -11.96 -9.44 0.76
CA MET A 474 -10.97 -9.57 -0.32
C MET A 474 -9.95 -8.44 -0.36
N ARG A 475 -10.40 -7.18 -0.30
CA ARG A 475 -9.52 -6.00 -0.33
C ARG A 475 -8.49 -5.95 0.80
N MET A 476 -8.74 -6.64 1.92
CA MET A 476 -7.81 -6.69 3.06
C MET A 476 -6.68 -7.72 2.88
N LYS A 477 -6.67 -8.50 1.79
CA LYS A 477 -5.59 -9.46 1.51
C LYS A 477 -4.21 -8.80 1.41
N TYR A 478 -4.12 -7.58 0.87
CA TYR A 478 -2.86 -6.84 0.70
C TYR A 478 -2.19 -6.48 2.03
N LEU A 479 -2.97 -6.38 3.12
CA LEU A 479 -2.43 -6.21 4.47
C LEU A 479 -1.82 -7.52 5.01
N TRP A 480 -2.47 -8.65 4.69
CA TRP A 480 -2.14 -9.96 5.24
C TRP A 480 -1.01 -10.67 4.49
N THR A 481 -1.05 -10.74 3.15
CA THR A 481 -0.17 -11.57 2.32
C THR A 481 1.31 -11.18 2.43
N GLY A 482 1.62 -9.88 2.49
CA GLY A 482 2.99 -9.41 2.73
C GLY A 482 3.52 -9.84 4.09
N HIS A 483 2.69 -9.76 5.13
CA HIS A 483 3.03 -10.23 6.47
C HIS A 483 3.13 -11.76 6.54
N MET A 484 2.25 -12.47 5.83
CA MET A 484 2.27 -13.92 5.68
C MET A 484 3.61 -14.39 5.08
N CYS A 485 4.16 -13.69 4.07
CA CYS A 485 5.49 -14.00 3.53
C CYS A 485 6.58 -13.90 4.59
N ALA A 486 6.56 -12.84 5.42
CA ALA A 486 7.52 -12.66 6.50
C ALA A 486 7.40 -13.74 7.59
N PHE A 487 6.17 -14.09 7.96
CA PHE A 487 5.89 -15.10 8.97
C PHE A 487 6.18 -16.53 8.47
N ALA A 488 5.89 -16.83 7.21
CA ALA A 488 6.27 -18.09 6.56
C ALA A 488 7.79 -18.29 6.53
N ALA A 489 8.54 -17.21 6.27
CA ALA A 489 10.00 -17.26 6.23
C ALA A 489 10.59 -17.48 7.61
N TYR A 490 9.98 -16.88 8.64
CA TYR A 490 10.25 -17.24 10.03
C TYR A 490 9.94 -18.73 10.29
N GLY A 491 8.83 -19.24 9.76
CA GLY A 491 8.45 -20.65 9.83
C GLY A 491 9.58 -21.59 9.39
N LEU A 492 10.18 -21.29 8.24
CA LEU A 492 11.24 -22.11 7.64
C LEU A 492 12.64 -21.86 8.22
N CYS A 493 12.92 -20.65 8.73
CA CYS A 493 14.26 -20.27 9.20
C CYS A 493 14.37 -20.21 10.74
N GLY A 494 13.26 -20.32 11.46
CA GLY A 494 13.15 -20.13 12.90
C GLY A 494 13.82 -21.25 13.68
N ARG A 495 14.55 -20.89 14.75
CA ARG A 495 15.20 -21.88 15.63
C ARG A 495 14.17 -22.70 16.39
N GLU A 496 13.14 -22.04 16.91
CA GLU A 496 12.14 -22.64 17.80
C GLU A 496 11.38 -23.78 17.14
N LEU A 497 10.92 -23.58 15.89
CA LEU A 497 10.15 -24.57 15.16
C LEU A 497 10.96 -25.82 14.81
N TRP A 498 12.18 -25.63 14.30
CA TRP A 498 13.07 -26.75 14.02
C TRP A 498 13.57 -27.43 15.29
N ASP A 499 13.74 -26.70 16.39
CA ASP A 499 14.10 -27.31 17.67
C ASP A 499 12.97 -28.21 18.18
N ILE A 500 11.71 -27.74 18.15
CA ILE A 500 10.53 -28.55 18.50
C ILE A 500 10.45 -29.79 17.59
N CYS A 501 10.58 -29.61 16.26
CA CYS A 501 10.48 -30.69 15.28
C CYS A 501 11.62 -31.72 15.40
N LEU A 502 12.86 -31.29 15.61
CA LEU A 502 14.00 -32.23 15.74
C LEU A 502 13.99 -32.98 17.07
N ARG A 503 13.44 -32.38 18.13
CA ARG A 503 13.23 -33.04 19.42
C ARG A 503 12.14 -34.10 19.32
N THR A 504 11.01 -33.81 18.66
CA THR A 504 9.96 -34.82 18.45
C THR A 504 10.42 -35.97 17.56
N LEU A 505 11.34 -35.72 16.63
CA LEU A 505 11.96 -36.75 15.77
C LEU A 505 13.18 -37.43 16.40
N CYS A 506 13.50 -37.17 17.68
CA CYS A 506 14.67 -37.72 18.39
C CYS A 506 16.03 -37.56 17.68
N CYS A 507 16.15 -36.60 16.76
CA CYS A 507 17.33 -36.38 15.91
C CYS A 507 18.10 -35.11 16.26
N HIS A 508 17.87 -34.56 17.46
CA HIS A 508 18.37 -33.25 17.86
C HIS A 508 19.91 -33.22 17.97
N THR A 509 20.55 -32.51 17.04
CA THR A 509 21.96 -32.12 17.13
C THR A 509 22.12 -30.67 16.65
N PRO A 510 22.91 -29.83 17.34
CA PRO A 510 23.05 -28.41 17.01
C PRO A 510 23.69 -28.17 15.64
N ALA A 511 24.47 -29.14 15.14
CA ALA A 511 25.02 -29.12 13.78
C ALA A 511 23.92 -29.31 12.72
N LYS A 512 23.04 -30.32 12.89
CA LYS A 512 21.91 -30.57 11.96
C LYS A 512 20.92 -29.41 11.95
N LEU A 513 20.61 -28.84 13.12
CA LEU A 513 19.75 -27.66 13.22
C LEU A 513 20.30 -26.47 12.42
N ARG A 514 21.61 -26.18 12.53
CA ARG A 514 22.24 -25.13 11.74
C ARG A 514 22.19 -25.45 10.24
N LEU A 515 22.52 -26.68 9.85
CA LEU A 515 22.50 -27.11 8.46
C LEU A 515 21.11 -26.93 7.82
N ILE A 516 20.06 -27.43 8.46
CA ILE A 516 18.68 -27.34 7.95
C ILE A 516 18.23 -25.89 7.81
N ARG A 517 18.55 -25.03 8.79
CA ARG A 517 18.16 -23.61 8.78
C ARG A 517 18.78 -22.80 7.65
N TYR A 518 19.90 -23.24 7.07
CA TYR A 518 20.47 -22.63 5.87
C TYR A 518 20.07 -23.38 4.60
N ALA A 519 20.09 -24.73 4.62
CA ALA A 519 19.79 -25.55 3.45
C ALA A 519 18.33 -25.40 3.00
N ALA A 520 17.36 -25.42 3.93
CA ALA A 520 15.94 -25.34 3.58
C ALA A 520 15.57 -24.04 2.83
N PRO A 521 15.87 -22.83 3.35
CA PRO A 521 15.59 -21.60 2.62
C PRO A 521 16.42 -21.44 1.33
N VAL A 522 17.66 -21.91 1.26
CA VAL A 522 18.43 -21.90 0.00
C VAL A 522 17.77 -22.79 -1.05
N SER A 523 17.34 -24.01 -0.69
CA SER A 523 16.64 -24.91 -1.61
C SER A 523 15.34 -24.30 -2.13
N VAL A 524 14.57 -23.63 -1.27
CA VAL A 524 13.36 -22.92 -1.69
C VAL A 524 13.69 -21.77 -2.64
N LEU A 525 14.71 -20.94 -2.34
CA LEU A 525 15.13 -19.86 -3.23
C LEU A 525 15.57 -20.38 -4.61
N ILE A 526 16.33 -21.48 -4.65
CA ILE A 526 16.74 -22.13 -5.91
C ILE A 526 15.52 -22.61 -6.69
N PHE A 527 14.57 -23.29 -6.03
CA PHE A 527 13.34 -23.74 -6.66
C PHE A 527 12.52 -22.57 -7.23
N LEU A 528 12.36 -21.49 -6.44
CA LEU A 528 11.63 -20.31 -6.86
C LEU A 528 12.28 -19.65 -8.07
N TYR A 529 13.61 -19.53 -8.06
CA TYR A 529 14.35 -19.01 -9.20
C TYR A 529 14.07 -19.83 -10.46
N PHE A 530 14.32 -21.13 -10.47
CA PHE A 530 14.12 -21.94 -11.68
C PHE A 530 12.67 -22.01 -12.15
N LYS A 531 11.70 -22.06 -11.23
CA LYS A 531 10.28 -22.18 -11.59
C LYS A 531 9.67 -20.87 -12.10
N PHE A 532 10.02 -19.74 -11.49
CA PHE A 532 9.37 -18.45 -11.78
C PHE A 532 10.20 -17.51 -12.65
N TRP A 533 11.51 -17.75 -12.81
CA TRP A 533 12.34 -16.93 -13.68
C TRP A 533 11.82 -16.86 -15.13
N PRO A 534 11.38 -17.95 -15.79
CA PRO A 534 10.82 -17.87 -17.13
C PRO A 534 9.58 -16.97 -17.18
N LYS A 535 8.68 -17.12 -16.20
CA LYS A 535 7.44 -16.35 -16.11
C LYS A 535 7.71 -14.86 -15.90
N VAL A 536 8.60 -14.52 -14.96
CA VAL A 536 8.98 -13.11 -14.70
C VAL A 536 9.68 -12.49 -15.91
N THR A 537 10.50 -13.27 -16.62
CA THR A 537 11.16 -12.80 -17.85
C THR A 537 10.16 -12.57 -18.97
N GLU A 538 9.18 -13.46 -19.14
CA GLU A 538 8.09 -13.29 -20.10
C GLU A 538 7.26 -12.03 -19.79
N GLU A 539 6.83 -11.87 -18.54
CA GLU A 539 6.12 -10.66 -18.07
C GLU A 539 6.92 -9.38 -18.30
N LEU A 540 8.23 -9.38 -18.02
CA LEU A 540 9.10 -8.23 -18.27
C LEU A 540 9.43 -7.99 -19.76
N SER A 541 9.24 -9.00 -20.60
CA SER A 541 9.42 -8.86 -22.05
C SER A 541 8.15 -8.42 -22.78
N GLU A 542 7.00 -8.54 -22.12
CA GLU A 542 5.72 -8.13 -22.67
C GLU A 542 5.63 -6.60 -22.69
N LEU A 543 5.69 -6.02 -23.87
CA LEU A 543 5.52 -4.58 -24.10
C LEU A 543 4.08 -4.34 -24.55
N ARG A 544 3.36 -3.52 -23.81
CA ARG A 544 1.99 -3.10 -24.09
C ARG A 544 1.93 -1.58 -24.16
N GLU A 545 1.03 -1.09 -25.00
CA GLU A 545 0.74 0.33 -25.11
C GLU A 545 -0.59 0.64 -24.43
N PHE A 546 -0.63 1.67 -23.58
CA PHE A 546 -1.89 2.18 -23.10
C PHE A 546 -2.65 2.86 -24.24
N TYR A 547 -3.77 2.26 -24.67
CA TYR A 547 -4.56 2.76 -25.80
C TYR A 547 -6.04 2.88 -25.44
N ASP A 548 -6.53 4.12 -25.35
CA ASP A 548 -7.94 4.44 -25.06
C ASP A 548 -8.38 5.70 -25.85
N PRO A 549 -8.50 5.59 -27.19
CA PRO A 549 -8.76 6.73 -28.07
C PRO A 549 -10.12 7.38 -27.79
N ASP A 550 -11.14 6.58 -27.44
CA ASP A 550 -12.49 7.08 -27.12
C ASP A 550 -12.46 8.06 -25.94
N THR A 551 -11.68 7.72 -24.91
CA THR A 551 -11.59 8.58 -23.72
C THR A 551 -10.74 9.81 -24.01
N VAL A 552 -9.68 9.69 -24.81
CA VAL A 552 -8.88 10.85 -25.27
C VAL A 552 -9.73 11.81 -26.10
N GLU A 553 -10.52 11.29 -27.04
CA GLU A 553 -11.44 12.09 -27.86
C GLU A 553 -12.49 12.78 -26.98
N LEU A 554 -13.06 12.06 -26.01
CA LEU A 554 -14.02 12.63 -25.06
C LEU A 554 -13.40 13.78 -24.25
N MET A 555 -12.20 13.62 -23.70
CA MET A 555 -11.53 14.69 -22.95
C MET A 555 -11.20 15.89 -23.85
N THR A 556 -10.78 15.63 -25.10
CA THR A 556 -10.50 16.66 -26.10
C THR A 556 -11.76 17.41 -26.50
N TRP A 557 -12.87 16.71 -26.67
CA TRP A 557 -14.18 17.28 -26.95
C TRP A 557 -14.67 18.13 -25.80
N ILE A 558 -14.58 17.66 -24.55
CA ILE A 558 -14.96 18.45 -23.37
C ILE A 558 -14.17 19.75 -23.33
N SER A 559 -12.85 19.69 -23.49
CA SER A 559 -11.98 20.86 -23.45
C SER A 559 -12.28 21.85 -24.58
N SER A 560 -12.59 21.38 -25.79
CA SER A 560 -12.78 22.23 -26.98
C SER A 560 -14.21 22.72 -27.22
N LYS A 561 -15.22 21.96 -26.77
CA LYS A 561 -16.64 22.21 -27.10
C LYS A 561 -17.49 22.63 -25.91
N THR A 562 -16.96 22.67 -24.68
CA THR A 562 -17.74 23.09 -23.50
C THR A 562 -17.18 24.34 -22.79
N PRO A 563 -18.04 25.26 -22.30
CA PRO A 563 -17.62 26.49 -21.61
C PRO A 563 -16.88 26.18 -20.31
N VAL A 564 -15.79 26.88 -19.96
CA VAL A 564 -14.88 26.56 -18.82
C VAL A 564 -15.61 26.20 -17.52
N GLY A 565 -16.70 26.90 -17.18
CA GLY A 565 -17.52 26.65 -15.98
C GLY A 565 -18.57 25.52 -16.10
N ALA A 566 -18.53 24.70 -17.15
CA ALA A 566 -19.44 23.57 -17.32
C ALA A 566 -19.27 22.52 -16.21
N VAL A 567 -20.39 21.95 -15.78
CA VAL A 567 -20.45 20.96 -14.69
C VAL A 567 -20.86 19.61 -15.27
N PHE A 568 -20.13 18.56 -14.92
CA PHE A 568 -20.34 17.21 -15.44
C PHE A 568 -20.88 16.23 -14.38
N ALA A 569 -21.77 15.35 -14.83
CA ALA A 569 -22.34 14.25 -14.06
C ALA A 569 -22.16 12.93 -14.82
N GLY A 570 -21.92 11.83 -14.10
CA GLY A 570 -21.63 10.55 -14.73
C GLY A 570 -21.10 9.47 -13.78
N SER A 571 -20.45 8.45 -14.35
CA SER A 571 -19.82 7.42 -13.54
C SER A 571 -18.64 8.00 -12.74
N MET A 572 -18.49 7.55 -11.49
CA MET A 572 -17.41 8.02 -10.61
C MET A 572 -16.02 7.79 -11.22
N GLN A 573 -15.85 6.69 -11.96
CA GLN A 573 -14.58 6.35 -12.61
C GLN A 573 -14.19 7.37 -13.67
N LEU A 574 -15.16 7.80 -14.50
CA LEU A 574 -14.93 8.75 -15.60
C LEU A 574 -14.75 10.19 -15.08
N LEU A 575 -15.54 10.59 -14.08
CA LEU A 575 -15.54 11.97 -13.59
C LEU A 575 -14.21 12.39 -12.95
N ALA A 576 -13.52 11.47 -12.30
CA ALA A 576 -12.18 11.75 -11.81
C ALA A 576 -11.19 12.05 -12.95
N GLY A 577 -11.30 11.32 -14.07
CA GLY A 577 -10.53 11.58 -15.28
C GLY A 577 -10.91 12.93 -15.93
N ILE A 578 -12.21 13.26 -15.98
CA ILE A 578 -12.68 14.56 -16.49
C ILE A 578 -12.06 15.69 -15.67
N LYS A 579 -12.14 15.62 -14.33
CA LYS A 579 -11.54 16.66 -13.49
C LYS A 579 -10.03 16.78 -13.70
N LEU A 580 -9.31 15.65 -13.74
CA LEU A 580 -7.86 15.67 -13.92
C LEU A 580 -7.45 16.26 -15.28
N CYS A 581 -8.03 15.77 -16.37
CA CYS A 581 -7.60 16.11 -17.73
C CYS A 581 -8.13 17.47 -18.19
N THR A 582 -9.31 17.88 -17.72
CA THR A 582 -10.05 19.05 -18.25
C THR A 582 -10.34 20.13 -17.23
N GLY A 583 -10.08 19.88 -15.93
CA GLY A 583 -10.26 20.85 -14.85
C GLY A 583 -11.71 21.18 -14.50
N ARG A 584 -12.69 20.42 -15.03
CA ARG A 584 -14.12 20.72 -14.90
C ARG A 584 -14.67 20.31 -13.55
N SER A 585 -15.67 21.07 -13.09
CA SER A 585 -16.36 20.79 -11.84
C SER A 585 -17.31 19.62 -11.96
N LEU A 586 -17.42 18.86 -10.86
CA LEU A 586 -18.18 17.62 -10.81
C LEU A 586 -19.44 17.78 -9.97
N THR A 587 -20.49 17.01 -10.29
CA THR A 587 -21.65 16.86 -9.40
C THR A 587 -21.48 15.75 -8.38
N ASN A 588 -20.82 14.65 -8.79
CA ASN A 588 -20.49 13.49 -7.99
C ASN A 588 -19.03 13.04 -8.23
N HIS A 589 -18.45 12.26 -7.30
CA HIS A 589 -17.08 11.77 -7.42
C HIS A 589 -16.84 10.50 -6.58
N PRO A 590 -15.76 9.73 -6.83
CA PRO A 590 -15.48 8.44 -6.16
C PRO A 590 -15.49 8.45 -4.62
N HIS A 591 -15.18 9.59 -4.00
CA HIS A 591 -15.13 9.69 -2.55
C HIS A 591 -16.55 9.84 -1.94
N TYR A 592 -17.23 8.70 -1.79
CA TYR A 592 -18.66 8.53 -1.45
C TYR A 592 -18.97 8.54 0.08
N GLU A 593 -18.20 9.27 0.89
CA GLU A 593 -18.32 9.19 2.37
C GLU A 593 -19.32 10.20 2.95
N ASP A 594 -19.47 11.35 2.29
CA ASP A 594 -20.36 12.42 2.72
C ASP A 594 -21.83 12.11 2.45
N GLN A 595 -22.69 12.30 3.44
CA GLN A 595 -24.12 11.98 3.33
C GLN A 595 -24.81 12.76 2.19
N ALA A 596 -24.53 14.06 2.05
CA ALA A 596 -25.18 14.88 1.04
C ALA A 596 -24.72 14.51 -0.38
N LEU A 597 -23.47 14.05 -0.54
CA LEU A 597 -23.00 13.51 -1.81
C LEU A 597 -23.66 12.16 -2.13
N ARG A 598 -23.91 11.32 -1.12
CA ARG A 598 -24.63 10.04 -1.28
C ARG A 598 -26.05 10.25 -1.75
N GLU A 599 -26.75 11.21 -1.13
CA GLU A 599 -28.10 11.62 -1.51
C GLU A 599 -28.15 12.13 -2.96
N ARG A 600 -27.24 13.04 -3.35
CA ARG A 600 -27.14 13.52 -4.75
C ARG A 600 -26.87 12.40 -5.75
N THR A 601 -25.92 11.52 -5.45
CA THR A 601 -25.61 10.38 -6.33
C THR A 601 -26.82 9.46 -6.50
N ARG A 602 -27.63 9.28 -5.43
CA ARG A 602 -28.87 8.52 -5.48
C ARG A 602 -29.90 9.20 -6.38
N GLU A 603 -30.10 10.50 -6.22
CA GLU A 603 -30.99 11.31 -7.06
C GLU A 603 -30.59 11.26 -8.54
N GLU A 604 -29.29 11.40 -8.83
CA GLU A 604 -28.76 11.32 -10.19
C GLU A 604 -28.97 9.94 -10.82
N LYS A 605 -28.64 8.87 -10.09
CA LYS A 605 -28.88 7.50 -10.57
C LYS A 605 -30.37 7.26 -10.83
N GLN A 606 -31.24 7.72 -9.94
CA GLN A 606 -32.68 7.54 -10.08
C GLN A 606 -33.26 8.36 -11.25
N SER A 607 -32.79 9.60 -11.44
CA SER A 607 -33.13 10.42 -12.61
C SER A 607 -32.68 9.76 -13.93
N SER A 608 -31.51 9.12 -13.92
CA SER A 608 -30.94 8.47 -15.10
C SER A 608 -31.65 7.18 -15.46
N THR A 609 -32.05 6.38 -14.48
CA THR A 609 -32.91 5.20 -14.69
C THR A 609 -34.27 5.62 -15.26
N ASN A 610 -34.89 6.66 -14.68
CA ASN A 610 -36.16 7.18 -15.19
C ASN A 610 -36.03 7.72 -16.62
N ARG A 611 -34.92 8.39 -16.97
CA ARG A 611 -34.66 8.83 -18.35
C ARG A 611 -34.38 7.66 -19.29
N GLY A 612 -33.68 6.62 -18.84
CA GLY A 612 -33.46 5.39 -19.61
C GLY A 612 -34.78 4.67 -19.92
N GLU A 613 -35.68 4.59 -18.94
CA GLU A 613 -37.03 4.02 -19.12
C GLU A 613 -37.91 4.88 -20.03
N SER A 614 -37.87 6.21 -19.92
CA SER A 614 -38.63 7.09 -20.83
C SER A 614 -38.14 7.02 -22.28
N VAL A 615 -36.83 6.85 -22.49
CA VAL A 615 -36.24 6.68 -23.83
C VAL A 615 -36.54 5.28 -24.39
N ALA A 616 -36.59 4.25 -23.55
CA ALA A 616 -36.99 2.90 -23.95
C ALA A 616 -38.51 2.76 -24.20
N SER A 617 -39.33 3.60 -23.57
CA SER A 617 -40.80 3.60 -23.67
C SER A 617 -41.34 4.54 -24.76
N GLY A 618 -40.48 5.22 -25.53
CA GLY A 618 -40.88 6.04 -26.68
C GLY A 618 -41.77 7.25 -26.36
N ARG A 619 -41.79 7.72 -25.10
CA ARG A 619 -42.60 8.88 -24.68
C ARG A 619 -41.69 10.10 -24.46
N MET A 620 -41.57 10.94 -25.49
CA MET A 620 -41.17 12.34 -25.31
C MET A 620 -42.36 13.21 -25.73
N GLU A 621 -43.13 13.66 -24.74
CA GLU A 621 -44.14 14.69 -24.92
C GLU A 621 -43.48 16.04 -24.64
N SER A 622 -43.68 16.96 -25.58
CA SER A 622 -43.10 18.29 -25.64
C SER A 622 -43.74 19.23 -24.62
N ASP A 623 -43.04 19.54 -23.54
CA ASP A 623 -43.36 20.69 -22.70
C ASP A 623 -42.07 21.39 -22.26
N MET A 624 -41.74 22.48 -22.95
CA MET A 624 -40.85 23.52 -22.44
C MET A 624 -41.36 24.89 -22.92
N THR A 625 -42.31 25.43 -22.19
CA THR A 625 -42.53 26.88 -22.08
C THR A 625 -42.64 27.21 -20.60
N GLY A 626 -41.63 27.87 -20.02
CA GLY A 626 -41.79 28.45 -18.68
C GLY A 626 -40.52 28.59 -17.86
N SER A 627 -40.09 29.84 -17.69
CA SER A 627 -39.24 30.39 -16.62
C SER A 627 -37.72 30.24 -16.72
N GLU A 628 -37.11 31.41 -16.90
CA GLU A 628 -35.72 31.79 -16.68
C GLU A 628 -35.14 31.20 -15.38
N THR A 629 -34.20 30.26 -15.50
CA THR A 629 -33.19 30.02 -14.45
C THR A 629 -31.86 29.64 -15.11
N SER A 630 -30.86 30.50 -14.87
CA SER A 630 -29.41 30.35 -15.08
C SER A 630 -28.94 29.06 -15.79
N SER A 631 -28.46 29.22 -17.02
CA SER A 631 -27.96 28.17 -17.92
C SER A 631 -26.82 27.35 -17.32
N TYR A 632 -27.15 26.21 -16.70
CA TYR A 632 -26.20 25.13 -16.42
C TYR A 632 -26.55 23.94 -17.31
N HIS A 633 -25.74 23.70 -18.35
CA HIS A 633 -25.84 22.47 -19.14
C HIS A 633 -25.35 21.28 -18.32
N LEU A 634 -26.27 20.54 -17.70
CA LEU A 634 -25.98 19.28 -17.03
C LEU A 634 -25.88 18.17 -18.10
N LEU A 635 -24.66 17.77 -18.46
CA LEU A 635 -24.42 16.68 -19.42
C LEU A 635 -24.24 15.36 -18.65
N TYR A 636 -25.08 14.37 -18.96
CA TYR A 636 -24.99 13.03 -18.38
C TYR A 636 -24.26 12.07 -19.32
N LEU A 637 -23.15 11.50 -18.86
CA LEU A 637 -22.34 10.55 -19.64
C LEU A 637 -22.47 9.14 -19.05
N SER A 638 -23.00 8.20 -19.84
CA SER A 638 -23.05 6.77 -19.52
C SER A 638 -22.42 5.95 -20.65
N LYS A 639 -21.47 5.07 -20.31
CA LYS A 639 -20.86 4.11 -21.23
C LYS A 639 -21.78 2.89 -21.31
N VAL A 640 -22.63 2.82 -22.34
CA VAL A 640 -23.42 1.61 -22.63
C VAL A 640 -22.57 0.69 -23.49
N GLY A 641 -22.54 -0.61 -23.16
CA GLY A 641 -21.71 -1.62 -23.82
C GLY A 641 -21.85 -1.63 -25.35
N SER A 642 -20.76 -2.03 -26.01
CA SER A 642 -20.46 -1.92 -27.46
C SER A 642 -20.30 -0.48 -27.96
N GLY A 643 -19.05 0.01 -27.93
CA GLY A 643 -18.44 0.90 -28.92
C GLY A 643 -19.03 2.28 -29.21
N THR A 644 -20.18 2.68 -28.66
CA THR A 644 -20.85 3.92 -29.10
C THR A 644 -21.31 4.77 -27.91
N LEU A 645 -20.60 5.86 -27.63
CA LEU A 645 -21.09 6.97 -26.82
C LEU A 645 -22.25 7.65 -27.58
N LYS A 646 -23.51 7.45 -27.14
CA LYS A 646 -24.63 8.23 -27.69
C LYS A 646 -24.60 9.64 -27.12
N TYR A 647 -24.20 10.60 -27.96
CA TYR A 647 -24.42 12.02 -27.76
C TYR A 647 -25.91 12.35 -27.92
N LEU A 648 -26.54 12.88 -26.87
CA LEU A 648 -27.83 13.55 -26.99
C LEU A 648 -27.57 15.00 -27.41
N ASN A 649 -27.33 15.19 -28.71
CA ASN A 649 -27.61 16.47 -29.35
C ASN A 649 -28.51 16.23 -30.56
N LYS A 650 -29.61 16.97 -30.60
CA LYS A 650 -30.71 16.85 -31.54
C LYS A 650 -30.25 17.21 -32.94
N ALA A 651 -30.09 16.21 -33.82
CA ALA A 651 -30.37 16.23 -35.27
C ALA A 651 -29.63 15.07 -35.95
N GLU A 652 -30.33 13.97 -36.21
CA GLU A 652 -30.58 13.48 -37.57
C GLU A 652 -31.36 12.17 -37.49
N SER A 653 -32.42 12.15 -38.30
CA SER A 653 -33.42 11.11 -38.41
C SER A 653 -32.94 10.02 -39.37
N GLU A 654 -33.51 8.83 -39.23
CA GLU A 654 -33.49 7.71 -40.18
C GLU A 654 -32.26 6.79 -40.16
N THR A 655 -32.27 5.80 -39.28
CA THR A 655 -32.27 4.36 -39.64
C THR A 655 -32.22 3.50 -38.38
N CYS A 656 -33.33 2.81 -38.06
CA CYS A 656 -33.36 1.50 -37.40
C CYS A 656 -34.82 1.11 -37.11
N SER A 657 -35.57 0.82 -38.16
CA SER A 657 -36.65 -0.17 -38.09
C SER A 657 -35.97 -1.52 -38.29
N ILE A 658 -36.02 -2.36 -37.25
CA ILE A 658 -35.71 -3.80 -37.16
C ILE A 658 -35.06 -3.98 -35.78
N ILE A 659 -35.90 -4.38 -34.81
CA ILE A 659 -35.67 -4.98 -33.48
C ILE A 659 -36.84 -4.49 -32.60
N SER A 660 -38.06 -4.93 -32.94
CA SER A 660 -39.26 -4.76 -32.09
C SER A 660 -40.00 -6.10 -31.87
N SER A 661 -39.50 -7.21 -32.41
CA SER A 661 -40.25 -8.47 -32.45
C SER A 661 -39.86 -9.50 -31.38
N ALA A 662 -38.92 -9.21 -30.48
CA ALA A 662 -38.41 -10.21 -29.52
C ALA A 662 -38.86 -10.03 -28.05
N VAL A 663 -39.52 -8.92 -27.69
CA VAL A 663 -39.84 -8.62 -26.27
C VAL A 663 -41.31 -8.88 -25.90
N SER A 664 -42.18 -9.20 -26.86
CA SER A 664 -43.63 -9.35 -26.61
C SER A 664 -44.09 -10.75 -26.16
N TRP A 665 -43.20 -11.73 -25.93
CA TRP A 665 -43.64 -13.12 -25.70
C TRP A 665 -43.52 -13.65 -24.27
N TYR A 666 -43.04 -12.86 -23.28
CA TYR A 666 -42.80 -13.37 -21.92
C TYR A 666 -43.65 -12.78 -20.78
N THR A 667 -44.63 -11.91 -21.06
CA THR A 667 -45.42 -11.21 -20.02
C THR A 667 -46.92 -11.51 -20.01
N ARG A 668 -47.36 -12.72 -20.40
CA ARG A 668 -48.73 -13.18 -20.13
C ARG A 668 -48.80 -14.67 -19.82
N SER A 669 -48.87 -15.03 -18.53
CA SER A 669 -49.67 -16.16 -17.99
C SER A 669 -49.57 -16.28 -16.45
N MET A 670 -50.51 -15.59 -15.77
CA MET A 670 -51.31 -15.92 -14.55
C MET A 670 -50.71 -16.46 -13.21
N PRO A 671 -51.43 -16.25 -12.06
CA PRO A 671 -50.93 -16.30 -10.67
C PRO A 671 -51.46 -17.48 -9.80
N GLY A 672 -50.90 -17.67 -8.58
CA GLY A 672 -51.60 -18.27 -7.44
C GLY A 672 -50.93 -19.46 -6.70
N SER A 673 -50.65 -19.24 -5.41
CA SER A 673 -50.73 -20.15 -4.23
C SER A 673 -50.09 -21.57 -4.14
N ARG A 674 -49.47 -21.80 -2.96
CA ARG A 674 -49.19 -23.05 -2.18
C ARG A 674 -47.74 -23.58 -2.13
N LEU A 675 -47.44 -24.09 -0.92
CA LEU A 675 -46.23 -24.77 -0.44
C LEU A 675 -45.74 -25.90 -1.36
N GLY A 676 -44.42 -26.09 -1.38
CA GLY A 676 -43.80 -27.35 -1.81
C GLY A 676 -42.27 -27.26 -1.85
N LEU A 677 -41.59 -27.96 -0.94
CA LEU A 677 -40.19 -28.35 -1.10
C LEU A 677 -40.04 -29.17 -2.38
N CYS A 678 -39.14 -28.77 -3.28
CA CYS A 678 -38.33 -29.71 -4.07
C CYS A 678 -37.12 -29.03 -4.70
N THR A 679 -36.00 -29.71 -4.52
CA THR A 679 -34.68 -29.60 -5.14
C THR A 679 -34.71 -29.57 -6.67
N GLY A 680 -33.87 -28.72 -7.29
CA GLY A 680 -33.63 -28.79 -8.73
C GLY A 680 -32.76 -27.66 -9.28
N ARG A 681 -31.49 -27.99 -9.56
CA ARG A 681 -30.49 -27.30 -10.42
C ARG A 681 -31.01 -26.10 -11.24
N CYS A 682 -30.50 -24.91 -10.95
CA CYS A 682 -30.50 -23.78 -11.90
C CYS A 682 -29.11 -23.63 -12.50
N ARG A 683 -29.03 -23.74 -13.84
CA ARG A 683 -27.83 -23.53 -14.65
C ARG A 683 -27.37 -22.08 -14.52
N GLN A 684 -26.09 -21.94 -14.21
CA GLN A 684 -25.33 -20.71 -14.13
C GLN A 684 -25.01 -20.26 -15.56
N TRP A 685 -25.46 -19.06 -15.95
CA TRP A 685 -24.94 -18.37 -17.13
C TRP A 685 -23.60 -17.77 -16.75
N GLU A 686 -22.53 -18.43 -17.19
CA GLU A 686 -21.16 -17.93 -17.13
C GLU A 686 -21.01 -16.73 -18.07
N LEU A 687 -20.60 -15.58 -17.54
CA LEU A 687 -19.89 -14.56 -18.31
C LEU A 687 -18.39 -14.90 -18.23
N THR A 688 -17.99 -15.85 -19.07
CA THR A 688 -16.60 -16.23 -19.31
C THR A 688 -15.96 -15.21 -20.26
N MET A 689 -14.99 -14.43 -19.78
CA MET A 689 -13.97 -13.82 -20.65
C MET A 689 -12.86 -14.87 -20.87
N TRP A 690 -12.96 -15.61 -21.97
CA TRP A 690 -11.86 -16.40 -22.54
C TRP A 690 -10.93 -15.45 -23.32
N SER A 691 -9.62 -15.41 -23.06
CA SER A 691 -8.60 -16.42 -23.45
C SER A 691 -8.60 -16.69 -24.95
N TRP A 692 -7.78 -15.94 -25.71
CA TRP A 692 -7.22 -16.43 -26.96
C TRP A 692 -5.86 -17.08 -26.65
N ARG A 693 -5.88 -18.40 -26.47
CA ARG A 693 -4.71 -19.28 -26.60
C ARG A 693 -4.95 -20.14 -27.83
N THR A 694 -4.19 -19.91 -28.90
CA THR A 694 -4.09 -20.85 -30.01
C THR A 694 -2.80 -21.65 -29.85
N ALA A 695 -2.98 -22.96 -29.67
CA ALA A 695 -1.90 -23.93 -29.76
C ALA A 695 -1.60 -24.23 -31.23
N SER A 696 -0.33 -24.23 -31.61
CA SER A 696 0.20 -25.12 -32.64
C SER A 696 1.63 -25.51 -32.28
N ALA A 697 1.86 -26.82 -32.25
CA ALA A 697 3.13 -27.46 -31.97
C ALA A 697 3.90 -27.69 -33.27
N THR A 698 5.24 -27.54 -33.25
CA THR A 698 6.21 -28.54 -33.75
C THR A 698 7.67 -28.08 -33.56
N SER A 699 8.38 -28.82 -32.70
CA SER A 699 9.70 -29.46 -32.91
C SER A 699 11.02 -28.68 -33.16
N VAL A 700 12.03 -29.12 -32.37
CA VAL A 700 13.49 -29.21 -32.58
C VAL A 700 14.36 -27.99 -32.26
N GLY A 701 15.36 -28.20 -31.39
CA GLY A 701 16.56 -27.36 -31.33
C GLY A 701 17.30 -27.33 -30.00
N THR A 702 18.03 -28.41 -29.68
CA THR A 702 19.05 -28.47 -28.61
C THR A 702 20.16 -27.42 -28.79
N GLY A 703 20.57 -26.74 -27.72
CA GLY A 703 21.77 -25.89 -27.72
C GLY A 703 22.17 -25.47 -26.30
N ALA A 704 23.34 -25.91 -25.87
CA ALA A 704 23.88 -25.75 -24.53
C ALA A 704 24.67 -24.44 -24.31
N ALA A 705 24.85 -24.11 -23.03
CA ALA A 705 26.10 -23.62 -22.40
C ALA A 705 26.28 -22.13 -22.03
N ALA A 706 26.98 -21.99 -20.89
CA ALA A 706 27.72 -20.87 -20.30
C ALA A 706 26.88 -19.73 -19.69
N VAL A 707 26.71 -19.60 -18.36
CA VAL A 707 27.71 -19.34 -17.29
C VAL A 707 28.64 -18.18 -17.62
N TYR A 708 28.31 -16.98 -17.14
CA TYR A 708 29.29 -15.99 -16.71
C TYR A 708 28.75 -15.19 -15.52
N VAL A 709 29.38 -15.44 -14.37
CA VAL A 709 29.31 -14.65 -13.14
C VAL A 709 30.35 -13.54 -13.29
N THR A 710 29.96 -12.27 -13.24
CA THR A 710 30.92 -11.19 -12.99
C THR A 710 30.41 -10.19 -11.98
N SER A 711 31.05 -10.28 -10.81
CA SER A 711 31.08 -9.38 -9.68
C SER A 711 31.42 -7.94 -10.06
N TRP A 712 30.65 -6.96 -9.58
CA TRP A 712 31.07 -5.56 -9.51
C TRP A 712 30.68 -4.97 -8.14
N MET A 713 31.69 -4.83 -7.28
CA MET A 713 31.65 -4.09 -6.02
C MET A 713 31.58 -2.59 -6.29
N TRP A 714 30.75 -1.85 -5.54
CA TRP A 714 30.87 -0.40 -5.37
C TRP A 714 30.82 -0.02 -3.89
N PRO A 715 31.54 1.04 -3.46
CA PRO A 715 31.72 1.38 -2.04
C PRO A 715 30.59 2.26 -1.48
N MET A 716 30.35 2.11 -0.18
CA MET A 716 29.35 2.82 0.63
C MET A 716 29.70 4.29 0.92
N GLY A 717 28.66 5.14 1.01
CA GLY A 717 28.71 6.51 1.58
C GLY A 717 27.39 7.30 1.48
N THR A 718 26.52 7.13 2.49
CA THR A 718 25.34 7.91 2.97
C THR A 718 24.87 9.24 2.33
N SER A 719 23.54 9.36 2.07
CA SER A 719 22.59 10.45 2.44
C SER A 719 21.31 10.39 1.57
N TRP A 720 20.15 10.84 2.08
CA TRP A 720 18.88 10.96 1.31
C TRP A 720 19.02 11.84 0.06
N THR A 721 20.01 12.73 0.03
CA THR A 721 20.36 13.56 -1.13
C THR A 721 21.03 12.77 -2.26
N THR A 722 21.54 11.57 -2.00
CA THR A 722 22.21 10.72 -3.01
C THR A 722 21.19 9.93 -3.85
N LEU A 723 19.98 9.68 -3.34
CA LEU A 723 18.87 9.11 -4.11
C LEU A 723 18.37 10.07 -5.20
N VAL A 724 18.47 11.38 -4.96
CA VAL A 724 18.06 12.44 -5.90
C VAL A 724 19.15 12.76 -6.93
N ARG A 725 20.39 12.30 -6.71
CA ARG A 725 21.53 12.54 -7.62
C ARG A 725 21.80 11.42 -8.64
N MET A 726 20.99 10.36 -8.65
CA MET A 726 21.00 9.38 -9.74
C MET A 726 20.32 10.00 -10.98
N SER A 727 21.12 10.64 -11.84
CA SER A 727 20.65 11.26 -13.07
C SER A 727 20.46 10.23 -14.22
N PRO A 728 19.74 10.59 -15.30
CA PRO A 728 19.27 9.67 -16.34
C PRO A 728 20.36 9.02 -17.21
N THR A 729 21.64 9.30 -17.00
CA THR A 729 22.73 8.80 -17.85
C THR A 729 23.07 7.33 -17.61
N LEU A 730 22.72 6.74 -16.47
CA LEU A 730 22.86 5.29 -16.28
C LEU A 730 21.74 4.47 -16.96
N TYR A 731 20.59 5.10 -17.26
CA TYR A 731 19.45 4.45 -17.91
C TYR A 731 19.71 4.10 -19.38
N ARG A 732 20.64 4.79 -20.05
CA ARG A 732 21.02 4.49 -21.45
C ARG A 732 22.09 3.40 -21.61
N HIS A 733 22.81 3.03 -20.55
CA HIS A 733 23.96 2.12 -20.64
C HIS A 733 23.71 0.69 -20.12
N LEU A 734 22.46 0.37 -19.71
CA LEU A 734 22.07 -0.95 -19.22
C LEU A 734 21.33 -1.82 -20.25
N ILE A 735 21.22 -1.37 -21.51
CA ILE A 735 20.70 -2.18 -22.61
C ILE A 735 21.91 -2.83 -23.33
N PRO A 736 22.03 -4.17 -23.37
CA PRO A 736 23.05 -4.80 -24.21
C PRO A 736 22.81 -4.42 -25.68
N ALA A 737 23.86 -4.00 -26.38
CA ALA A 737 23.84 -3.57 -27.78
C ALA A 737 23.46 -4.69 -28.79
N SER A 738 22.96 -5.83 -28.31
CA SER A 738 22.51 -6.97 -29.12
C SER A 738 21.00 -7.00 -29.39
N ALA A 739 20.24 -5.99 -28.95
CA ALA A 739 18.78 -5.90 -29.14
C ALA A 739 18.33 -4.78 -30.09
N TRP A 740 19.19 -4.33 -31.01
CA TRP A 740 18.77 -3.43 -32.10
C TRP A 740 18.46 -4.25 -33.35
N PRO A 741 17.19 -4.36 -33.80
CA PRO A 741 16.92 -4.78 -35.16
C PRO A 741 17.41 -3.69 -36.12
N SER A 742 18.44 -4.01 -36.88
CA SER A 742 18.92 -3.19 -37.98
C SER A 742 17.88 -3.13 -39.10
N LYS A 743 17.61 -1.89 -39.56
CA LYS A 743 17.02 -1.48 -40.85
C LYS A 743 15.51 -1.64 -41.04
N LEU A 744 14.83 -0.50 -41.08
CA LEU A 744 13.83 -0.16 -42.11
C LEU A 744 13.77 1.36 -42.28
N THR A 745 14.66 1.86 -43.14
CA THR A 745 14.56 3.21 -43.73
C THR A 745 13.58 3.13 -44.89
N THR A 746 12.38 3.69 -44.74
CA THR A 746 11.48 3.99 -45.86
C THR A 746 11.39 5.49 -46.01
N GLN A 747 12.22 6.06 -46.89
CA GLN A 747 11.89 7.29 -47.59
C GLN A 747 11.28 6.95 -48.96
N PRO A 748 10.37 7.78 -49.48
CA PRO A 748 9.54 7.47 -50.63
C PRO A 748 10.33 7.64 -51.93
N THR A 749 10.30 6.64 -52.81
CA THR A 749 10.79 6.77 -54.18
C THR A 749 9.69 7.26 -55.10
N PRO A 750 9.95 8.31 -55.93
CA PRO A 750 9.05 8.75 -56.97
C PRO A 750 9.17 7.90 -58.24
N SER A 751 8.14 8.01 -59.07
CA SER A 751 7.95 7.36 -60.36
C SER A 751 9.08 7.59 -61.37
N SER A 752 9.37 6.55 -62.13
CA SER A 752 10.28 6.52 -63.27
C SER A 752 9.70 7.24 -64.48
N SER A 753 10.49 8.14 -65.11
CA SER A 753 10.55 8.24 -66.58
C SER A 753 11.88 8.87 -67.04
N SER A 754 12.72 8.00 -67.61
CA SER A 754 13.45 8.15 -68.89
C SER A 754 14.36 9.37 -69.21
N VAL A 755 15.57 9.01 -69.68
CA VAL A 755 16.38 9.60 -70.77
C VAL A 755 17.64 10.43 -70.41
N SER A 756 18.78 9.78 -70.70
CA SER A 756 20.05 10.21 -71.31
C SER A 756 20.96 11.32 -70.74
N SER A 757 22.17 10.87 -70.39
CA SER A 757 23.48 11.29 -70.92
C SER A 757 24.23 12.53 -70.40
N ARG A 758 25.55 12.29 -70.24
CA ARG A 758 26.71 13.18 -70.44
C ARG A 758 27.25 14.04 -69.27
N THR A 759 28.35 13.51 -68.70
CA THR A 759 29.72 14.07 -68.61
C THR A 759 30.05 15.38 -67.87
N ARG A 760 30.96 15.21 -66.90
CA ARG A 760 32.29 15.85 -66.70
C ARG A 760 32.45 17.19 -65.95
N HIS A 761 33.50 17.14 -65.10
CA HIS A 761 34.45 18.20 -64.68
C HIS A 761 33.94 19.28 -63.72
N SER A 762 34.71 19.92 -62.84
CA SER A 762 35.96 19.67 -62.09
C SER A 762 36.29 20.99 -61.35
N MET A 763 36.82 20.88 -60.13
CA MET A 763 37.87 21.74 -59.53
C MET A 763 37.65 23.22 -59.09
N CYS A 764 38.17 23.47 -57.87
CA CYS A 764 39.10 24.54 -57.42
C CYS A 764 38.53 25.92 -56.97
N THR A 765 38.73 26.27 -55.68
CA THR A 765 39.72 27.24 -55.09
C THR A 765 39.12 28.65 -54.87
N SER A 766 39.41 29.51 -53.88
CA SER A 766 40.34 29.59 -52.73
C SER A 766 40.05 30.88 -51.89
N CYS A 767 40.45 30.86 -50.62
CA CYS A 767 41.12 31.93 -49.80
C CYS A 767 40.53 33.34 -49.50
N GLY A 768 40.74 33.77 -48.23
CA GLY A 768 41.04 35.16 -47.80
C GLY A 768 40.23 35.68 -46.59
N ARG A 769 40.63 35.47 -45.32
CA ARG A 769 41.31 36.41 -44.36
C ARG A 769 40.80 37.85 -44.28
N GLY A 770 40.56 38.34 -43.04
CA GLY A 770 40.62 39.77 -42.69
C GLY A 770 39.77 40.18 -41.46
N SER A 771 40.33 40.96 -40.55
CA SER A 771 39.91 41.21 -39.15
C SER A 771 39.62 42.70 -38.83
N LEU A 772 38.92 42.92 -37.71
CA LEU A 772 39.01 44.04 -36.73
C LEU A 772 38.19 45.36 -36.89
N ASP A 773 37.45 45.61 -35.79
CA ASP A 773 37.29 46.82 -34.95
C ASP A 773 36.23 47.95 -35.17
N ARG A 774 35.36 48.05 -34.13
CA ARG A 774 34.84 49.18 -33.32
C ARG A 774 34.11 50.38 -33.98
N TRP A 775 33.05 50.87 -33.31
CA TRP A 775 32.98 52.15 -32.55
C TRP A 775 31.60 52.29 -31.84
N ALA A 776 31.53 53.17 -30.83
CA ALA A 776 30.56 53.18 -29.72
C ALA A 776 29.67 54.46 -29.63
N ALA A 777 28.72 54.44 -28.67
CA ALA A 777 28.16 55.56 -27.85
C ALA A 777 26.71 56.10 -28.10
N ALA A 778 25.78 55.73 -27.18
CA ALA A 778 24.80 56.47 -26.30
C ALA A 778 24.17 57.87 -26.68
N PRO A 779 23.25 58.50 -25.87
CA PRO A 779 21.89 58.12 -25.37
C PRO A 779 20.77 59.25 -25.45
N VAL A 780 19.47 58.86 -25.35
CA VAL A 780 18.21 59.42 -24.66
C VAL A 780 18.03 60.98 -24.49
N PRO A 781 16.84 61.67 -24.62
CA PRO A 781 15.52 61.40 -23.96
C PRO A 781 14.16 61.89 -24.57
N MET A 782 13.07 61.35 -23.97
CA MET A 782 11.71 61.88 -23.66
C MET A 782 10.80 62.61 -24.67
N CYS A 783 9.52 62.16 -24.76
CA CYS A 783 8.34 63.02 -24.52
C CYS A 783 7.09 62.22 -24.08
N LYS A 784 6.20 62.90 -23.33
CA LYS A 784 5.07 62.41 -22.49
C LYS A 784 3.68 62.62 -23.13
N ARG A 785 2.70 61.82 -22.66
CA ARG A 785 1.25 62.12 -22.39
C ARG A 785 0.33 62.36 -23.62
N THR A 786 -0.96 62.01 -23.68
CA THR A 786 -2.03 61.68 -22.69
C THR A 786 -3.25 61.04 -23.41
N ARG A 787 -4.09 60.29 -22.67
CA ARG A 787 -5.49 59.82 -22.96
C ARG A 787 -6.51 60.99 -23.10
N PRO A 788 -7.86 60.83 -23.30
CA PRO A 788 -8.75 59.64 -23.28
C PRO A 788 -9.83 59.55 -24.41
N ALA A 789 -10.67 58.52 -24.28
CA ALA A 789 -11.82 58.03 -25.08
C ALA A 789 -12.94 59.06 -25.41
N PRO A 790 -13.87 58.68 -26.30
CA PRO A 790 -15.14 58.04 -25.88
C PRO A 790 -15.30 56.59 -26.33
#